data_AF-A0A8T4LKQ6-F1
#
_entry.id   AF-A0A8T4LKQ6-F1
#
_cell.length_a   1.000
_cell.length_b   1.000
_cell.length_c   1.000
_cell.angle_alpha   90.00
_cell.angle_beta   90.00
_cell.angle_gamma   90.00
#
_symmetry.space_group_name_H-M   'P 1'
#
loop_
_entity.id
_entity.type
_entity.pdbx_description
1 polymer ?
#
loop_
_entity_poly.entity_id
_entity_poly.type
_entity_poly.pdbx_seq_one_letter_code
_entity_poly.pdbx_strand_id
1 'polypeptide(L)'
;MFKAARCIFYLLLLSYFSFAAFDAKNFLYDKENATRLNASSFTLDNINYSIVQLDGKPLFLLKNGEPLQTENDIKSVLGAYYKQTTYPSTEELASLKQAILDYNLSRNDGGRFLGKEEYACRQILLLNGIKYGSGYIYCDSDEGCYKVALVLYSASYAKGIKKTISFEDTIALIKEYGKASDETDKLVRNALSLMENINDENLASSLTELKSIVPQLRTHKSTLENTRVRTPTTDPAEVQRCIDEKCFAMCPDISFNGSQLNLLENNANSILSKSAPYVNHKSISFEVYNHTVSRFLFRTSETKAIQFSSLFDPLSVSAGEVSADTSAALNSVSNESLRINLNKINDLTNKINNSIELRNFSTIEQDLADYEEAISETKLLIPKVLQLYNQSLSTKSTANAIIFLLDTKDLSSKDRKRLDELKNVSNNLDASFSKGLTDNELQQLSASYSNVSQQASELLKIQKEGLFQLASSKFRSFARRINSGLASLVSLTKLTSLSDFASNKLFSFGGVAAITFLSLAALSLFVFFGIFAKFRLATGLVKFVLLGGYGIFIIGLLIFSVFLYVFLTKTASAADIEEFIYDINTKKSSAIALELQGVNYDAANNMKSCANMIADSLRANNKSVLIYELGDTCTVKSSSADIVKDKSDCKIELKNTTSFVLAYSAVPEKPALSTIYDTKAFLHGDSAYYKSCTISTLFK
;
A
#
# COMPACT_ATOMS: atom_id res chain seq x y z
N MET A 1 -48.82 -24.22 -38.53
CA MET A 1 -48.41 -23.02 -37.75
C MET A 1 -47.04 -23.13 -37.08
N PHE A 2 -46.54 -24.32 -36.69
CA PHE A 2 -45.27 -24.45 -35.95
C PHE A 2 -43.94 -24.28 -36.75
N LYS A 3 -43.96 -24.32 -38.09
CA LYS A 3 -42.75 -24.09 -38.92
C LYS A 3 -42.40 -22.61 -39.10
N ALA A 4 -43.39 -21.73 -39.22
CA ALA A 4 -43.16 -20.29 -39.38
C ALA A 4 -42.59 -19.64 -38.10
N ALA A 5 -43.06 -20.05 -36.93
CA ALA A 5 -42.58 -19.54 -35.65
C ALA A 5 -41.12 -19.92 -35.33
N ARG A 6 -40.67 -21.12 -35.75
CA ARG A 6 -39.26 -21.53 -35.61
C ARG A 6 -38.33 -20.79 -36.55
N CYS A 7 -38.74 -20.50 -37.79
CA CYS A 7 -37.96 -19.67 -38.70
C CYS A 7 -37.83 -18.24 -38.18
N ILE A 8 -38.88 -17.64 -37.61
CA ILE A 8 -38.86 -16.30 -37.03
C ILE A 8 -37.97 -16.25 -35.78
N PHE A 9 -37.98 -17.28 -34.92
CA PHE A 9 -37.13 -17.34 -33.73
C PHE A 9 -35.65 -17.55 -34.08
N TYR A 10 -35.32 -18.36 -35.09
CA TYR A 10 -33.95 -18.48 -35.60
C TYR A 10 -33.49 -17.23 -36.36
N LEU A 11 -34.36 -16.53 -37.08
CA LEU A 11 -34.07 -15.22 -37.69
C LEU A 11 -33.85 -14.13 -36.62
N LEU A 12 -34.62 -14.16 -35.53
CA LEU A 12 -34.43 -13.26 -34.40
C LEU A 12 -33.15 -13.56 -33.63
N LEU A 13 -32.80 -14.84 -33.41
CA LEU A 13 -31.52 -15.23 -32.81
C LEU A 13 -30.32 -14.91 -33.71
N LEU A 14 -30.43 -15.15 -35.03
CA LEU A 14 -29.40 -14.74 -36.00
C LEU A 14 -29.26 -13.22 -36.04
N SER A 15 -30.35 -12.45 -35.96
CA SER A 15 -30.29 -10.98 -35.85
C SER A 15 -29.69 -10.49 -34.52
N TYR A 16 -29.81 -11.28 -33.44
CA TYR A 16 -29.22 -10.96 -32.14
C TYR A 16 -27.72 -11.28 -32.09
N PHE A 17 -27.24 -12.26 -32.86
CA PHE A 17 -25.81 -12.58 -33.01
C PHE A 17 -25.11 -11.78 -34.11
N SER A 18 -25.82 -11.09 -35.01
CA SER A 18 -25.20 -10.38 -36.13
C SER A 18 -24.76 -8.94 -35.84
N PHE A 19 -25.09 -8.33 -34.70
CA PHE A 19 -24.63 -6.96 -34.39
C PHE A 19 -24.51 -6.73 -32.87
N ALA A 20 -23.52 -7.35 -32.22
CA ALA A 20 -22.97 -6.74 -31.02
C ALA A 20 -22.23 -5.48 -31.48
N ALA A 21 -22.94 -4.34 -31.49
CA ALA A 21 -22.36 -3.07 -31.92
C ALA A 21 -21.12 -2.76 -31.06
N PHE A 22 -19.96 -2.58 -31.68
CA PHE A 22 -18.75 -2.14 -31.00
C PHE A 22 -19.02 -0.82 -30.26
N ASP A 23 -18.99 -0.85 -28.93
CA ASP A 23 -19.14 0.35 -28.12
C ASP A 23 -17.77 0.95 -27.79
N ALA A 24 -17.40 1.98 -28.56
CA ALA A 24 -16.14 2.71 -28.41
C ALA A 24 -15.97 3.32 -27.00
N LYS A 25 -17.05 3.53 -26.24
CA LYS A 25 -16.97 4.05 -24.86
C LYS A 25 -16.18 3.13 -23.94
N ASN A 26 -16.26 1.82 -24.18
CA ASN A 26 -15.55 0.81 -23.37
C ASN A 26 -14.03 0.81 -23.58
N PHE A 27 -13.54 1.57 -24.57
CA PHE A 27 -12.12 1.65 -24.95
C PHE A 27 -11.54 3.06 -24.73
N LEU A 28 -12.29 3.94 -24.07
CA LEU A 28 -11.80 5.24 -23.62
C LEU A 28 -10.85 5.09 -22.42
N TYR A 29 -9.87 5.98 -22.32
CA TYR A 29 -9.02 6.11 -21.15
C TYR A 29 -9.78 6.85 -20.04
N ASP A 30 -9.36 6.69 -18.78
CA ASP A 30 -10.08 7.17 -17.58
C ASP A 30 -10.43 8.67 -17.57
N LYS A 31 -9.69 9.50 -18.31
CA LYS A 31 -9.89 10.97 -18.38
C LYS A 31 -10.67 11.43 -19.62
N GLU A 32 -11.06 10.52 -20.50
CA GLU A 32 -11.70 10.84 -21.76
C GLU A 32 -13.23 10.82 -21.62
N ASN A 33 -13.88 11.83 -22.17
CA ASN A 33 -15.31 11.99 -22.02
C ASN A 33 -16.07 11.33 -23.18
N ALA A 34 -16.88 10.32 -22.85
CA ALA A 34 -17.75 9.62 -23.79
C ALA A 34 -18.73 10.51 -24.56
N THR A 35 -19.11 11.69 -24.05
CA THR A 35 -20.00 12.62 -24.78
C THR A 35 -19.32 13.29 -25.98
N ARG A 36 -18.00 13.21 -26.08
CA ARG A 36 -17.21 13.79 -27.17
C ARG A 36 -16.89 12.78 -28.27
N LEU A 37 -17.39 11.56 -28.15
CA LEU A 37 -17.35 10.56 -29.21
C LEU A 37 -18.38 10.90 -30.27
N ASN A 38 -17.96 10.86 -31.53
CA ASN A 38 -18.86 10.93 -32.68
C ASN A 38 -18.47 9.84 -33.69
N ALA A 39 -19.43 9.36 -34.47
CA ALA A 39 -19.19 8.39 -35.52
C ALA A 39 -19.78 8.89 -36.84
N SER A 40 -18.98 8.91 -37.89
CA SER A 40 -19.43 9.18 -39.25
C SER A 40 -19.43 7.90 -40.06
N SER A 41 -20.60 7.49 -40.53
CA SER A 41 -20.78 6.29 -41.34
C SER A 41 -20.70 6.61 -42.84
N PHE A 42 -20.12 5.68 -43.61
CA PHE A 42 -20.04 5.75 -45.07
C PHE A 42 -20.04 4.33 -45.66
N THR A 43 -20.30 4.23 -46.95
CA THR A 43 -20.35 2.95 -47.67
C THR A 43 -19.31 2.95 -48.78
N LEU A 44 -18.49 1.90 -48.84
CA LEU A 44 -17.55 1.61 -49.93
C LEU A 44 -17.79 0.18 -50.41
N ASP A 45 -17.94 -0.02 -51.71
CA ASP A 45 -18.16 -1.34 -52.32
C ASP A 45 -19.28 -2.17 -51.64
N ASN A 46 -20.41 -1.53 -51.31
CA ASN A 46 -21.54 -2.11 -50.56
C ASN A 46 -21.22 -2.60 -49.13
N ILE A 47 -20.05 -2.23 -48.58
CA ILE A 47 -19.67 -2.51 -47.20
C ILE A 47 -19.82 -1.22 -46.38
N ASN A 48 -20.46 -1.34 -45.21
CA ASN A 48 -20.64 -0.21 -44.31
C ASN A 48 -19.40 -0.03 -43.45
N TYR A 49 -18.88 1.18 -43.44
CA TYR A 49 -17.78 1.60 -42.59
C TYR A 49 -18.22 2.75 -41.68
N SER A 50 -17.51 2.95 -40.58
CA SER A 50 -17.68 4.15 -39.77
C SER A 50 -16.36 4.57 -39.13
N ILE A 51 -16.05 5.87 -39.21
CA ILE A 51 -14.93 6.46 -38.49
C ILE A 51 -15.46 6.97 -37.15
N VAL A 52 -14.96 6.40 -36.07
CA VAL A 52 -15.23 6.87 -34.71
C VAL A 52 -14.16 7.88 -34.34
N GLN A 53 -14.58 9.05 -33.87
CA GLN A 53 -13.71 10.17 -33.52
C GLN A 53 -13.92 10.59 -32.07
N LEU A 54 -12.86 11.07 -31.43
CA LEU A 54 -12.89 11.75 -30.13
C LEU A 54 -12.28 13.13 -30.29
N ASP A 55 -13.01 14.18 -29.90
CA ASP A 55 -12.55 15.57 -30.06
C ASP A 55 -12.15 15.90 -31.53
N GLY A 56 -12.84 15.31 -32.50
CA GLY A 56 -12.58 15.47 -33.94
C GLY A 56 -11.38 14.67 -34.47
N LYS A 57 -10.66 13.91 -33.63
CA LYS A 57 -9.55 13.04 -34.05
C LYS A 57 -10.04 11.60 -34.24
N PRO A 58 -9.70 10.93 -35.34
CA PRO A 58 -10.15 9.57 -35.60
C PRO A 58 -9.44 8.56 -34.69
N LEU A 59 -10.23 7.72 -34.02
CA LEU A 59 -9.79 6.70 -33.07
C LEU A 59 -9.88 5.29 -33.66
N PHE A 60 -11.04 4.96 -34.22
CA PHE A 60 -11.33 3.63 -34.76
C PHE A 60 -11.92 3.77 -36.16
N LEU A 61 -11.59 2.81 -37.01
CA LEU A 61 -12.32 2.58 -38.25
C LEU A 61 -13.03 1.24 -38.14
N LEU A 62 -14.36 1.26 -38.23
CA LEU A 62 -15.17 0.06 -38.13
C LEU A 62 -15.59 -0.41 -39.52
N LYS A 63 -15.59 -1.73 -39.74
CA LYS A 63 -16.13 -2.44 -40.90
C LYS A 63 -17.30 -3.30 -40.41
N ASN A 64 -18.51 -3.03 -40.90
CA ASN A 64 -19.76 -3.67 -40.46
C ASN A 64 -19.96 -3.64 -38.93
N GLY A 65 -19.47 -2.60 -38.26
CA GLY A 65 -19.57 -2.44 -36.81
C GLY A 65 -18.42 -3.06 -36.01
N GLU A 66 -17.42 -3.68 -36.64
CA GLU A 66 -16.23 -4.21 -35.97
C GLU A 66 -14.98 -3.39 -36.30
N PRO A 67 -14.09 -3.10 -35.34
CA PRO A 67 -12.90 -2.31 -35.59
C PRO A 67 -11.88 -3.06 -36.45
N LEU A 68 -11.39 -2.39 -37.49
CA LEU A 68 -10.23 -2.85 -38.24
C LEU A 68 -8.97 -2.70 -37.38
N GLN A 69 -8.17 -3.75 -37.33
CA GLN A 69 -6.96 -3.79 -36.49
C GLN A 69 -5.66 -3.85 -37.29
N THR A 70 -5.71 -3.86 -38.63
CA THR A 70 -4.51 -3.87 -39.47
C THR A 70 -4.30 -2.51 -40.12
N GLU A 71 -3.06 -2.02 -40.11
CA GLU A 71 -2.72 -0.72 -40.73
C GLU A 71 -3.06 -0.71 -42.23
N ASN A 72 -2.79 -1.80 -42.94
CA ASN A 72 -3.03 -1.90 -44.38
C ASN A 72 -4.52 -1.82 -44.73
N ASP A 73 -5.40 -2.49 -43.98
CA ASP A 73 -6.85 -2.42 -44.24
C ASP A 73 -7.38 -1.02 -43.93
N ILE A 74 -6.92 -0.41 -42.83
CA ILE A 74 -7.30 0.97 -42.48
C ILE A 74 -6.85 1.94 -43.57
N LYS A 75 -5.60 1.83 -44.03
CA LYS A 75 -5.03 2.66 -45.08
C LYS A 75 -5.77 2.53 -46.41
N SER A 76 -6.12 1.31 -46.79
CA SER A 76 -6.87 1.04 -48.02
C SER A 76 -8.26 1.70 -47.98
N VAL A 77 -9.00 1.50 -46.88
CA VAL A 77 -10.36 2.03 -46.72
C VAL A 77 -10.38 3.55 -46.60
N LEU A 78 -9.52 4.15 -45.77
CA LEU A 78 -9.45 5.61 -45.64
C LEU A 78 -8.94 6.26 -46.93
N GLY A 79 -7.99 5.63 -47.63
CA GLY A 79 -7.53 6.08 -48.94
C GLY A 79 -8.67 6.15 -49.95
N ALA A 80 -9.46 5.07 -50.08
CA ALA A 80 -10.62 5.03 -50.96
C ALA A 80 -11.71 6.03 -50.56
N TYR A 81 -12.02 6.13 -49.26
CA TYR A 81 -13.01 7.08 -48.73
C TYR A 81 -12.63 8.54 -49.03
N TYR A 82 -11.40 8.94 -48.74
CA TYR A 82 -10.95 10.30 -49.01
C TYR A 82 -10.78 10.55 -50.52
N LYS A 83 -10.44 9.53 -51.31
CA LYS A 83 -10.42 9.67 -52.78
C LYS A 83 -11.81 10.00 -53.33
N GLN A 84 -12.86 9.38 -52.78
CA GLN A 84 -14.23 9.63 -53.23
C GLN A 84 -14.81 10.97 -52.74
N THR A 85 -14.41 11.43 -51.55
CA THR A 85 -15.06 12.56 -50.87
C THR A 85 -14.30 13.87 -50.93
N THR A 86 -12.97 13.83 -51.01
CA THR A 86 -12.12 15.03 -50.88
C THR A 86 -11.14 15.24 -52.03
N TYR A 87 -10.92 14.24 -52.89
CA TYR A 87 -10.11 14.41 -54.10
C TYR A 87 -10.75 15.41 -55.08
N PRO A 88 -9.95 16.24 -55.78
CA PRO A 88 -10.49 17.16 -56.77
C PRO A 88 -11.18 16.46 -57.93
N SER A 89 -12.29 17.01 -58.38
CA SER A 89 -12.95 16.52 -59.59
C SER A 89 -12.17 16.89 -60.85
N THR A 90 -12.45 16.19 -61.95
CA THR A 90 -11.85 16.51 -63.26
C THR A 90 -12.21 17.93 -63.70
N GLU A 91 -13.40 18.41 -63.37
CA GLU A 91 -13.86 19.78 -63.65
C GLU A 91 -13.11 20.83 -62.83
N GLU A 92 -12.83 20.55 -61.55
CA GLU A 92 -12.04 21.44 -60.68
C GLU A 92 -10.62 21.62 -61.24
N LEU A 93 -9.97 20.53 -61.68
CA LEU A 93 -8.65 20.59 -62.31
C LEU A 93 -8.70 21.24 -63.70
N ALA A 94 -9.74 20.97 -64.49
CA ALA A 94 -9.93 21.60 -65.79
C ALA A 94 -10.12 23.12 -65.67
N SER A 95 -10.84 23.58 -64.64
CA SER A 95 -11.02 25.01 -64.36
C SER A 95 -9.70 25.72 -64.04
N LEU A 96 -8.80 25.09 -63.27
CA LEU A 96 -7.45 25.62 -63.05
C LEU A 96 -6.65 25.73 -64.35
N LYS A 97 -6.66 24.66 -65.18
CA LYS A 97 -5.99 24.66 -66.49
C LYS A 97 -6.55 25.76 -67.39
N GLN A 98 -7.88 25.93 -67.41
CA GLN A 98 -8.53 26.95 -68.21
C GLN A 98 -8.16 28.37 -67.75
N ALA A 99 -8.10 28.64 -66.45
CA ALA A 99 -7.68 29.94 -65.93
C ALA A 99 -6.25 30.31 -66.37
N ILE A 100 -5.32 29.34 -66.43
CA ILE A 100 -3.96 29.55 -66.95
C ILE A 100 -3.98 29.88 -68.45
N LEU A 101 -4.78 29.13 -69.22
CA LEU A 101 -4.92 29.35 -70.67
C LEU A 101 -5.56 30.71 -70.97
N ASP A 102 -6.64 31.07 -70.27
CA ASP A 102 -7.33 32.35 -70.44
C ASP A 102 -6.44 33.53 -70.04
N TYR A 103 -5.67 33.39 -68.96
CA TYR A 103 -4.64 34.38 -68.61
C TYR A 103 -3.60 34.51 -69.73
N ASN A 104 -3.11 33.40 -70.27
CA ASN A 104 -2.14 33.43 -71.36
C ASN A 104 -2.71 33.99 -72.67
N LEU A 105 -3.99 33.74 -72.97
CA LEU A 105 -4.65 34.31 -74.14
C LEU A 105 -4.83 35.83 -74.00
N SER A 106 -5.12 36.32 -72.79
CA SER A 106 -5.35 37.75 -72.51
C SER A 106 -4.17 38.68 -72.82
N ARG A 107 -2.99 38.11 -73.06
CA ARG A 107 -1.81 38.79 -73.61
C ARG A 107 -2.07 39.48 -74.94
N ASN A 108 -3.15 39.10 -75.62
CA ASN A 108 -3.58 39.64 -76.90
C ASN A 108 -5.05 40.11 -76.90
N ASP A 109 -5.56 40.59 -75.76
CA ASP A 109 -6.93 41.12 -75.59
C ASP A 109 -6.97 42.66 -75.45
N GLY A 110 -5.99 43.36 -76.04
CA GLY A 110 -5.92 44.83 -75.94
C GLY A 110 -6.93 45.58 -76.80
N GLY A 111 -7.03 46.89 -76.56
CA GLY A 111 -8.10 47.71 -77.16
C GLY A 111 -7.87 48.16 -78.61
N ARG A 112 -6.61 48.29 -79.05
CA ARG A 112 -6.29 48.92 -80.36
C ARG A 112 -5.77 47.95 -81.44
N PHE A 113 -5.24 46.79 -81.09
CA PHE A 113 -4.56 45.89 -82.04
C PHE A 113 -5.02 44.43 -81.87
N LEU A 114 -6.33 44.21 -82.03
CA LEU A 114 -7.03 42.97 -81.72
C LEU A 114 -6.25 41.69 -82.08
N GLY A 115 -5.93 40.91 -81.05
CA GLY A 115 -5.50 39.52 -81.17
C GLY A 115 -4.00 39.31 -81.39
N LYS A 116 -3.18 40.37 -81.34
CA LYS A 116 -1.71 40.27 -81.51
C LYS A 116 -0.90 41.29 -80.70
N GLU A 117 -1.39 41.81 -79.58
CA GLU A 117 -0.78 42.95 -78.89
C GLU A 117 0.64 42.65 -78.39
N GLU A 118 0.81 41.66 -77.51
CA GLU A 118 2.14 41.28 -77.04
C GLU A 118 2.97 40.71 -78.19
N TYR A 119 2.37 39.92 -79.07
CA TYR A 119 3.06 39.35 -80.24
C TYR A 119 3.64 40.44 -81.15
N ALA A 120 2.86 41.47 -81.45
CA ALA A 120 3.27 42.60 -82.28
C ALA A 120 4.33 43.43 -81.55
N CYS A 121 4.19 43.66 -80.25
CA CYS A 121 5.22 44.33 -79.47
C CYS A 121 6.55 43.56 -79.51
N ARG A 122 6.53 42.24 -79.33
CA ARG A 122 7.73 41.39 -79.46
C ARG A 122 8.37 41.47 -80.85
N GLN A 123 7.58 41.61 -81.92
CA GLN A 123 8.10 41.81 -83.27
C GLN A 123 8.71 43.21 -83.45
N ILE A 124 8.05 44.26 -82.97
CA ILE A 124 8.52 45.65 -83.07
C ILE A 124 9.83 45.84 -82.29
N LEU A 125 9.91 45.23 -81.11
CA LEU A 125 11.09 45.26 -80.26
C LEU A 125 12.14 44.19 -80.64
N LEU A 126 11.92 43.44 -81.72
CA LEU A 126 12.83 42.41 -82.23
C LEU A 126 13.18 41.30 -81.22
N LEU A 127 12.27 40.99 -80.30
CA LEU A 127 12.46 40.01 -79.21
C LEU A 127 12.34 38.55 -79.69
N ASN A 128 11.63 38.31 -80.80
CA ASN A 128 11.38 36.97 -81.35
C ASN A 128 12.56 36.39 -82.15
N GLY A 129 13.75 36.98 -82.04
CA GLY A 129 14.96 36.51 -82.69
C GLY A 129 15.39 37.40 -83.86
N ILE A 130 16.60 37.94 -83.77
CA ILE A 130 17.25 38.66 -84.87
C ILE A 130 18.27 37.74 -85.52
N LYS A 131 18.22 37.57 -86.84
CA LYS A 131 19.25 36.84 -87.57
C LYS A 131 20.59 37.57 -87.47
N TYR A 132 21.60 36.91 -86.91
CA TYR A 132 22.95 37.42 -86.76
C TYR A 132 23.95 36.33 -87.12
N GLY A 133 24.66 36.51 -88.24
CA GLY A 133 25.52 35.45 -88.81
C GLY A 133 24.71 34.21 -89.20
N SER A 134 25.14 33.03 -88.72
CA SER A 134 24.46 31.73 -88.93
C SER A 134 23.37 31.40 -87.89
N GLY A 135 23.16 32.26 -86.89
CA GLY A 135 22.21 32.03 -85.79
C GLY A 135 21.19 33.14 -85.60
N TYR A 136 20.43 33.03 -84.50
CA TYR A 136 19.47 34.03 -84.04
C TYR A 136 19.86 34.54 -82.65
N ILE A 137 19.65 35.82 -82.39
CA ILE A 137 19.81 36.44 -81.07
C ILE A 137 18.41 36.70 -80.51
N TYR A 138 18.10 36.09 -79.37
CA TYR A 138 16.86 36.28 -78.63
C TYR A 138 17.10 37.18 -77.40
N CYS A 139 16.04 37.81 -76.89
CA CYS A 139 16.07 38.52 -75.62
C CYS A 139 15.55 37.60 -74.50
N ASP A 140 16.34 36.57 -74.19
CA ASP A 140 16.10 35.56 -73.14
C ASP A 140 17.13 35.66 -71.99
N SER A 141 18.10 36.57 -72.13
CA SER A 141 19.25 36.76 -71.25
C SER A 141 19.69 38.22 -71.27
N ASP A 142 20.44 38.66 -70.25
CA ASP A 142 20.94 40.04 -70.19
C ASP A 142 21.79 40.42 -71.39
N GLU A 143 22.60 39.49 -71.88
CA GLU A 143 23.45 39.67 -73.05
C GLU A 143 22.63 39.64 -74.34
N GLY A 144 21.69 38.70 -74.47
CA GLY A 144 20.79 38.61 -75.62
C GLY A 144 19.95 39.89 -75.79
N CYS A 145 19.32 40.35 -74.71
CA CYS A 145 18.55 41.59 -74.68
C CYS A 145 19.40 42.83 -74.97
N TYR A 146 20.65 42.88 -74.49
CA TYR A 146 21.58 43.96 -74.81
C TYR A 146 21.89 44.01 -76.32
N LYS A 147 22.15 42.86 -76.94
CA LYS A 147 22.41 42.75 -78.38
C LYS A 147 21.17 43.12 -79.21
N VAL A 148 19.98 42.71 -78.79
CA VAL A 148 18.71 43.13 -79.41
C VAL A 148 18.52 44.64 -79.33
N ALA A 149 18.75 45.24 -78.16
CA ALA A 149 18.68 46.69 -77.96
C ALA A 149 19.68 47.45 -78.85
N LEU A 150 20.91 46.94 -79.02
CA LEU A 150 21.92 47.51 -79.91
C LEU A 150 21.46 47.54 -81.36
N VAL A 151 20.86 46.45 -81.84
CA VAL A 151 20.32 46.39 -83.21
C VAL A 151 19.15 47.37 -83.37
N LEU A 152 18.22 47.41 -82.42
CA LEU A 152 17.07 48.30 -82.46
C LEU A 152 17.47 49.78 -82.43
N TYR A 153 18.43 50.13 -81.56
CA TYR A 153 18.99 51.48 -81.48
C TYR A 153 19.69 51.88 -82.79
N SER A 154 20.51 50.99 -83.35
CA SER A 154 21.22 51.22 -84.61
C SER A 154 20.27 51.36 -85.81
N ALA A 155 19.21 50.55 -85.86
CA ALA A 155 18.18 50.63 -86.89
C ALA A 155 17.38 51.95 -86.80
N SER A 156 17.09 52.41 -85.58
CA SER A 156 16.43 53.69 -85.31
C SER A 156 17.31 54.88 -85.73
N TYR A 157 18.63 54.78 -85.49
CA TYR A 157 19.64 55.75 -85.92
C TYR A 157 19.71 55.84 -87.46
N ALA A 158 19.72 54.70 -88.15
CA ALA A 158 19.77 54.63 -89.62
C ALA A 158 18.54 55.25 -90.31
N LYS A 159 17.38 55.27 -89.64
CA LYS A 159 16.13 55.87 -90.14
C LYS A 159 15.93 57.35 -89.76
N GLY A 160 16.90 57.98 -89.09
CA GLY A 160 16.82 59.40 -88.72
C GLY A 160 15.85 59.73 -87.58
N ILE A 161 15.38 58.73 -86.83
CA ILE A 161 14.46 58.86 -85.67
C ILE A 161 15.25 59.30 -84.43
N LYS A 162 16.05 60.37 -84.57
CA LYS A 162 17.21 60.64 -83.72
C LYS A 162 16.93 61.41 -82.42
N LYS A 163 15.68 61.83 -82.15
CA LYS A 163 15.42 62.90 -81.16
C LYS A 163 14.70 62.49 -79.87
N THR A 164 14.39 61.21 -79.66
CA THR A 164 13.42 60.86 -78.61
C THR A 164 13.92 59.89 -77.52
N ILE A 165 14.97 59.07 -77.73
CA ILE A 165 15.40 58.01 -76.77
C ILE A 165 16.92 57.90 -76.70
N SER A 166 17.51 57.79 -75.49
CA SER A 166 18.94 57.50 -75.33
C SER A 166 19.26 56.02 -75.56
N PHE A 167 20.54 55.70 -75.74
CA PHE A 167 20.99 54.31 -75.85
C PHE A 167 20.79 53.55 -74.54
N GLU A 168 21.10 54.16 -73.38
CA GLU A 168 20.88 53.53 -72.07
C GLU A 168 19.39 53.24 -71.83
N ASP A 169 18.52 54.18 -72.17
CA ASP A 169 17.06 54.01 -72.06
C ASP A 169 16.58 52.88 -72.97
N THR A 170 17.09 52.80 -74.21
CA THR A 170 16.72 51.72 -75.14
C THR A 170 17.09 50.34 -74.58
N ILE A 171 18.27 50.19 -73.98
CA ILE A 171 18.69 48.92 -73.34
C ILE A 171 17.79 48.59 -72.15
N ALA A 172 17.56 49.55 -71.26
CA ALA A 172 16.76 49.34 -70.05
C ALA A 172 15.35 48.86 -70.41
N LEU A 173 14.71 49.50 -71.39
CA LEU A 173 13.35 49.17 -71.83
C LEU A 173 13.23 47.79 -72.48
N ILE A 174 14.18 47.44 -73.35
CA ILE A 174 14.21 46.14 -74.01
C ILE A 174 14.46 45.03 -72.99
N LYS A 175 15.37 45.25 -72.03
CA LYS A 175 15.61 44.30 -70.95
C LYS A 175 14.39 44.13 -70.05
N GLU A 176 13.77 45.22 -69.62
CA GLU A 176 12.60 45.21 -68.75
C GLU A 176 11.44 44.45 -69.39
N TYR A 177 11.05 44.84 -70.61
CA TYR A 177 9.96 44.19 -71.31
C TYR A 177 10.29 42.75 -71.70
N GLY A 178 11.45 42.53 -72.34
CA GLY A 178 11.82 41.23 -72.87
C GLY A 178 12.00 40.17 -71.80
N LYS A 179 12.61 40.50 -70.66
CA LYS A 179 12.70 39.58 -69.51
C LYS A 179 11.34 39.27 -68.91
N ALA A 180 10.50 40.26 -68.66
CA ALA A 180 9.17 40.02 -68.09
C ALA A 180 8.30 39.16 -69.03
N SER A 181 8.41 39.40 -70.33
CA SER A 181 7.76 38.67 -71.41
C SER A 181 8.22 37.20 -71.46
N ASP A 182 9.52 36.93 -71.43
CA ASP A 182 10.08 35.56 -71.44
C ASP A 182 9.80 34.80 -70.13
N GLU A 183 9.96 35.44 -68.97
CA GLU A 183 9.63 34.82 -67.67
C GLU A 183 8.14 34.47 -67.57
N THR A 184 7.25 35.30 -68.12
CA THR A 184 5.82 34.96 -68.24
C THR A 184 5.61 33.68 -69.05
N ASP A 185 6.33 33.49 -70.18
CA ASP A 185 6.25 32.25 -70.98
C ASP A 185 6.72 31.03 -70.17
N LYS A 186 7.82 31.17 -69.44
CA LYS A 186 8.37 30.09 -68.59
C LYS A 186 7.39 29.71 -67.49
N LEU A 187 6.83 30.70 -66.79
CA LEU A 187 5.87 30.48 -65.69
C LEU A 187 4.57 29.86 -66.19
N VAL A 188 4.02 30.32 -67.32
CA VAL A 188 2.82 29.73 -67.93
C VAL A 188 3.09 28.29 -68.37
N ARG A 189 4.22 28.02 -69.03
CA ARG A 189 4.61 26.65 -69.41
C ARG A 189 4.77 25.74 -68.19
N ASN A 190 5.39 26.25 -67.11
CA ASN A 190 5.51 25.49 -65.87
C ASN A 190 4.12 25.18 -65.28
N ALA A 191 3.25 26.19 -65.17
CA ALA A 191 1.89 26.02 -64.67
C ALA A 191 1.08 24.98 -65.48
N LEU A 192 1.16 25.02 -66.82
CA LEU A 192 0.52 24.03 -67.69
C LEU A 192 1.11 22.63 -67.51
N SER A 193 2.44 22.51 -67.41
CA SER A 193 3.13 21.24 -67.17
C SER A 193 2.74 20.63 -65.81
N LEU A 194 2.61 21.46 -64.77
CA LEU A 194 2.11 21.00 -63.46
C LEU A 194 0.71 20.43 -63.60
N MET A 195 -0.20 21.14 -64.28
CA MET A 195 -1.58 20.68 -64.47
C MET A 195 -1.69 19.39 -65.31
N GLU A 196 -0.79 19.17 -66.26
CA GLU A 196 -0.77 17.96 -67.09
C GLU A 196 -0.23 16.73 -66.36
N ASN A 197 0.64 16.94 -65.38
CA ASN A 197 1.30 15.86 -64.64
C ASN A 197 0.71 15.63 -63.24
N ILE A 198 -0.36 16.34 -62.85
CA ILE A 198 -1.04 16.13 -61.56
C ILE A 198 -1.56 14.68 -61.47
N ASN A 199 -1.23 14.04 -60.35
CA ASN A 199 -1.66 12.70 -60.00
C ASN A 199 -1.76 12.56 -58.46
N ASP A 200 -2.07 11.35 -57.99
CA ASP A 200 -2.23 11.03 -56.57
C ASP A 200 -1.01 11.33 -55.70
N GLU A 201 0.20 11.29 -56.25
CA GLU A 201 1.46 11.44 -55.52
C GLU A 201 1.92 12.89 -55.41
N ASN A 202 1.62 13.72 -56.42
CA ASN A 202 2.14 15.08 -56.53
C ASN A 202 1.08 16.19 -56.40
N LEU A 203 -0.20 15.84 -56.20
CA LEU A 203 -1.31 16.80 -56.13
C LEU A 203 -1.00 18.01 -55.23
N ALA A 204 -0.59 17.77 -53.99
CA ALA A 204 -0.33 18.84 -53.02
C ALA A 204 0.86 19.73 -53.41
N SER A 205 1.95 19.12 -53.87
CA SER A 205 3.14 19.86 -54.32
C SER A 205 2.83 20.68 -55.57
N SER A 206 2.12 20.12 -56.54
CA SER A 206 1.76 20.80 -57.79
C SER A 206 0.84 22.00 -57.55
N LEU A 207 -0.16 21.87 -56.65
CA LEU A 207 -1.03 22.99 -56.28
C LEU A 207 -0.30 24.07 -55.48
N THR A 208 0.65 23.68 -54.63
CA THR A 208 1.49 24.62 -53.87
C THR A 208 2.42 25.40 -54.79
N GLU A 209 3.02 24.72 -55.77
CA GLU A 209 3.86 25.38 -56.78
C GLU A 209 3.03 26.27 -57.71
N LEU A 210 1.85 25.83 -58.13
CA LEU A 210 0.94 26.66 -58.92
C LEU A 210 0.58 27.96 -58.19
N LYS A 211 0.35 27.88 -56.88
CA LYS A 211 0.13 29.06 -56.03
C LYS A 211 1.35 29.99 -55.98
N SER A 212 2.57 29.46 -55.95
CA SER A 212 3.81 30.27 -55.92
C SER A 212 4.11 30.96 -57.25
N ILE A 213 3.56 30.45 -58.35
CA ILE A 213 3.64 31.06 -59.69
C ILE A 213 2.77 32.33 -59.79
N VAL A 214 1.60 32.36 -59.13
CA VAL A 214 0.64 33.47 -59.29
C VAL A 214 1.22 34.85 -58.93
N PRO A 215 1.92 35.06 -57.80
CA PRO A 215 2.53 36.35 -57.49
C PRO A 215 3.60 36.79 -58.51
N GLN A 216 4.34 35.84 -59.09
CA GLN A 216 5.35 36.12 -60.10
C GLN A 216 4.68 36.58 -61.41
N LEU A 217 3.61 35.91 -61.83
CA LEU A 217 2.79 36.34 -62.97
C LEU A 217 2.19 37.74 -62.75
N ARG A 218 1.70 38.06 -61.53
CA ARG A 218 1.22 39.41 -61.20
C ARG A 218 2.30 40.48 -61.35
N THR A 219 3.53 40.15 -60.94
CA THR A 219 4.68 41.05 -61.05
C THR A 219 5.00 41.33 -62.51
N HIS A 220 5.13 40.28 -63.33
CA HIS A 220 5.43 40.43 -64.75
C HIS A 220 4.28 41.07 -65.54
N LYS A 221 3.02 40.76 -65.22
CA LYS A 221 1.84 41.49 -65.72
C LYS A 221 2.00 42.99 -65.50
N SER A 222 2.29 43.40 -64.25
CA SER A 222 2.45 44.82 -63.91
C SER A 222 3.59 45.47 -64.70
N THR A 223 4.71 44.77 -64.90
CA THR A 223 5.83 45.27 -65.72
C THR A 223 5.44 45.43 -67.19
N LEU A 224 4.72 44.47 -67.77
CA LEU A 224 4.33 44.49 -69.18
C LEU A 224 3.25 45.54 -69.47
N GLU A 225 2.27 45.72 -68.58
CA GLU A 225 1.21 46.73 -68.73
C GLU A 225 1.71 48.16 -68.53
N ASN A 226 2.72 48.37 -67.66
CA ASN A 226 3.22 49.71 -67.31
C ASN A 226 4.57 50.05 -67.96
N THR A 227 5.01 49.28 -68.96
CA THR A 227 6.27 49.54 -69.66
C THR A 227 6.25 50.88 -70.41
N ARG A 228 7.37 51.61 -70.51
CA ARG A 228 7.39 52.89 -71.25
C ARG A 228 7.36 52.72 -72.77
N VAL A 229 7.48 51.49 -73.31
CA VAL A 229 7.33 51.25 -74.75
C VAL A 229 5.87 51.18 -75.19
N ARG A 230 4.91 51.14 -74.26
CA ARG A 230 3.47 51.03 -74.56
C ARG A 230 2.91 52.26 -75.27
N THR A 231 1.86 52.04 -76.04
CA THR A 231 0.95 53.08 -76.51
C THR A 231 -0.08 53.32 -75.40
N PRO A 232 -0.39 54.57 -75.03
CA PRO A 232 -1.40 54.82 -74.00
C PRO A 232 -2.76 54.26 -74.43
N THR A 233 -3.53 53.82 -73.43
CA THR A 233 -4.93 53.38 -73.61
C THR A 233 -5.81 54.57 -74.06
N THR A 234 -7.13 54.37 -74.16
CA THR A 234 -8.08 55.49 -74.34
C THR A 234 -8.46 56.19 -73.03
N ASP A 235 -7.98 55.72 -71.88
CA ASP A 235 -8.22 56.34 -70.57
C ASP A 235 -7.43 57.65 -70.44
N PRO A 236 -8.08 58.81 -70.21
CA PRO A 236 -7.41 60.09 -70.02
C PRO A 236 -6.32 60.08 -68.92
N ALA A 237 -6.52 59.33 -67.83
CA ALA A 237 -5.54 59.25 -66.75
C ALA A 237 -4.28 58.49 -67.19
N GLU A 238 -4.45 57.42 -67.97
CA GLU A 238 -3.34 56.67 -68.55
C GLU A 238 -2.60 57.47 -69.61
N VAL A 239 -3.32 58.21 -70.45
CA VAL A 239 -2.72 59.13 -71.43
C VAL A 239 -1.83 60.15 -70.72
N GLN A 240 -2.32 60.76 -69.64
CA GLN A 240 -1.54 61.72 -68.85
C GLN A 240 -0.30 61.07 -68.23
N ARG A 241 -0.45 59.88 -67.62
CA ARG A 241 0.67 59.13 -67.07
C ARG A 241 1.73 58.80 -68.12
N CYS A 242 1.30 58.38 -69.31
CA CYS A 242 2.23 58.07 -70.39
C CYS A 242 2.98 59.32 -70.88
N ILE A 243 2.35 60.50 -70.84
CA ILE A 243 3.02 61.78 -71.13
C ILE A 243 4.05 62.09 -70.04
N ASP A 244 3.68 61.94 -68.77
CA ASP A 244 4.56 62.22 -67.62
C ASP A 244 5.78 61.26 -67.58
N GLU A 245 5.56 59.98 -67.86
CA GLU A 245 6.57 58.91 -67.92
C GLU A 245 7.36 58.87 -69.25
N LYS A 246 7.01 59.75 -70.20
CA LYS A 246 7.61 59.83 -71.55
C LYS A 246 7.58 58.48 -72.26
N CYS A 247 6.39 57.93 -72.46
CA CYS A 247 6.17 56.72 -73.25
C CYS A 247 6.61 56.90 -74.70
N PHE A 248 7.09 55.81 -75.31
CA PHE A 248 7.58 55.78 -76.68
C PHE A 248 6.55 55.31 -77.70
N ALA A 249 5.41 54.78 -77.26
CA ALA A 249 4.32 54.32 -78.12
C ALA A 249 4.78 53.38 -79.26
N MET A 250 5.74 52.50 -78.96
CA MET A 250 6.27 51.51 -79.89
C MET A 250 5.40 50.26 -79.93
N CYS A 251 4.84 49.89 -78.78
CA CYS A 251 4.05 48.70 -78.61
C CYS A 251 2.57 49.02 -78.47
N PRO A 252 1.68 48.11 -78.92
CA PRO A 252 0.28 48.13 -78.51
C PRO A 252 0.14 48.23 -76.98
N ASP A 253 -0.97 48.83 -76.55
CA ASP A 253 -1.46 48.65 -75.19
C ASP A 253 -1.80 47.17 -74.95
N ILE A 254 -1.43 46.62 -73.79
CA ILE A 254 -1.69 45.25 -73.40
C ILE A 254 -2.47 45.28 -72.09
N SER A 255 -3.58 44.55 -72.03
CA SER A 255 -4.43 44.46 -70.84
C SER A 255 -4.60 42.99 -70.47
N PHE A 256 -3.85 42.52 -69.46
CA PHE A 256 -3.96 41.14 -69.00
C PHE A 256 -5.22 40.98 -68.14
N ASN A 257 -5.84 39.81 -68.25
CA ASN A 257 -6.98 39.46 -67.40
C ASN A 257 -6.53 39.04 -65.99
N GLY A 258 -6.29 40.02 -65.12
CA GLY A 258 -5.88 39.80 -63.73
C GLY A 258 -6.91 39.02 -62.89
N SER A 259 -8.18 38.97 -63.30
CA SER A 259 -9.20 38.17 -62.60
C SER A 259 -8.92 36.67 -62.69
N GLN A 260 -8.29 36.20 -63.78
CA GLN A 260 -7.90 34.80 -63.95
C GLN A 260 -6.80 34.38 -62.97
N LEU A 261 -5.86 35.27 -62.65
CA LEU A 261 -4.86 35.01 -61.62
C LEU A 261 -5.49 34.87 -60.22
N ASN A 262 -6.54 35.65 -59.94
CA ASN A 262 -7.28 35.53 -58.67
C ASN A 262 -8.08 34.23 -58.61
N LEU A 263 -8.75 33.85 -59.70
CA LEU A 263 -9.44 32.56 -59.82
C LEU A 263 -8.48 31.39 -59.63
N LEU A 264 -7.31 31.45 -60.28
CA LEU A 264 -6.27 30.43 -60.18
C LEU A 264 -5.79 30.25 -58.73
N GLU A 265 -5.45 31.34 -58.03
CA GLU A 265 -5.01 31.29 -56.64
C GLU A 265 -6.12 30.78 -55.69
N ASN A 266 -7.34 31.29 -55.83
CA ASN A 266 -8.46 30.90 -54.97
C ASN A 266 -8.85 29.44 -55.18
N ASN A 267 -8.93 28.97 -56.42
CA ASN A 267 -9.27 27.59 -56.74
C ASN A 267 -8.15 26.65 -56.27
N ALA A 268 -6.88 27.00 -56.49
CA ALA A 268 -5.76 26.18 -56.01
C ALA A 268 -5.76 26.06 -54.48
N ASN A 269 -6.00 27.15 -53.74
CA ASN A 269 -6.11 27.14 -52.28
C ASN A 269 -7.31 26.31 -51.79
N SER A 270 -8.46 26.46 -52.45
CA SER A 270 -9.69 25.71 -52.13
C SER A 270 -9.48 24.21 -52.31
N ILE A 271 -8.93 23.81 -53.46
CA ILE A 271 -8.67 22.40 -53.78
C ILE A 271 -7.59 21.82 -52.85
N LEU A 272 -6.51 22.55 -52.57
CA LEU A 272 -5.48 22.11 -51.63
C LEU A 272 -6.05 21.87 -50.22
N SER A 273 -6.89 22.80 -49.75
CA SER A 273 -7.53 22.70 -48.43
C SER A 273 -8.54 21.55 -48.37
N LYS A 274 -9.36 21.40 -49.42
CA LYS A 274 -10.34 20.32 -49.56
C LYS A 274 -9.65 18.94 -49.60
N SER A 275 -8.58 18.80 -50.37
CA SER A 275 -7.88 17.52 -50.60
C SER A 275 -6.92 17.12 -49.47
N ALA A 276 -6.72 17.96 -48.45
CA ALA A 276 -5.82 17.70 -47.33
C ALA A 276 -6.06 16.34 -46.63
N PRO A 277 -7.30 15.87 -46.40
CA PRO A 277 -7.55 14.53 -45.82
C PRO A 277 -7.06 13.39 -46.73
N TYR A 278 -7.23 13.53 -48.05
CA TYR A 278 -6.69 12.57 -49.00
C TYR A 278 -5.16 12.60 -49.04
N VAL A 279 -4.54 13.77 -49.13
CA VAL A 279 -3.07 13.90 -49.16
C VAL A 279 -2.44 13.28 -47.90
N ASN A 280 -3.07 13.47 -46.74
CA ASN A 280 -2.58 12.99 -45.45
C ASN A 280 -3.14 11.62 -45.03
N HIS A 281 -3.87 10.91 -45.89
CA HIS A 281 -4.58 9.68 -45.51
C HIS A 281 -3.65 8.63 -44.90
N LYS A 282 -2.40 8.51 -45.37
CA LYS A 282 -1.42 7.56 -44.83
C LYS A 282 -1.09 7.85 -43.35
N SER A 283 -0.84 9.12 -43.02
CA SER A 283 -0.58 9.55 -41.64
C SER A 283 -1.80 9.33 -40.75
N ILE A 284 -2.98 9.72 -41.23
CA ILE A 284 -4.25 9.53 -40.49
C ILE A 284 -4.51 8.04 -40.25
N SER A 285 -4.24 7.17 -41.24
CA SER A 285 -4.42 5.73 -41.11
C SER A 285 -3.51 5.12 -40.06
N PHE A 286 -2.25 5.56 -40.02
CA PHE A 286 -1.29 5.15 -39.00
C PHE A 286 -1.71 5.61 -37.59
N GLU A 287 -2.23 6.84 -37.45
CA GLU A 287 -2.78 7.33 -36.19
C GLU A 287 -3.97 6.49 -35.71
N VAL A 288 -4.93 6.19 -36.60
CA VAL A 288 -6.10 5.34 -36.30
C VAL A 288 -5.67 3.94 -35.89
N TYR A 289 -4.69 3.35 -36.59
CA TYR A 289 -4.14 2.04 -36.24
C TYR A 289 -3.53 2.05 -34.84
N ASN A 290 -2.65 3.02 -34.53
CA ASN A 290 -2.01 3.13 -33.22
C ASN A 290 -3.03 3.37 -32.11
N HIS A 291 -4.03 4.22 -32.34
CA HIS A 291 -5.13 4.43 -31.39
C HIS A 291 -5.94 3.15 -31.18
N THR A 292 -6.21 2.39 -32.24
CA THR A 292 -6.92 1.12 -32.12
C THR A 292 -6.11 0.12 -31.29
N VAL A 293 -4.86 -0.15 -31.65
CA VAL A 293 -4.01 -1.14 -30.96
C VAL A 293 -3.79 -0.76 -29.49
N SER A 294 -3.42 0.49 -29.21
CA SER A 294 -3.14 0.96 -27.85
C SER A 294 -4.36 0.89 -26.92
N ARG A 295 -5.57 1.14 -27.43
CA ARG A 295 -6.81 1.07 -26.65
C ARG A 295 -7.29 -0.35 -26.42
N PHE A 296 -7.12 -1.23 -27.40
CA PHE A 296 -7.36 -2.66 -27.21
C PHE A 296 -6.43 -3.23 -26.13
N LEU A 297 -5.14 -2.88 -26.18
CA LEU A 297 -4.18 -3.24 -25.13
C LEU A 297 -4.63 -2.72 -23.77
N PHE A 298 -4.96 -1.43 -23.65
CA PHE A 298 -5.47 -0.84 -22.40
C PHE A 298 -6.67 -1.61 -21.84
N ARG A 299 -7.69 -1.90 -22.67
CA ARG A 299 -8.88 -2.62 -22.22
C ARG A 299 -8.57 -4.05 -21.75
N THR A 300 -7.68 -4.76 -22.44
CA THR A 300 -7.24 -6.09 -22.02
C THR A 300 -6.46 -6.05 -20.71
N SER A 301 -5.61 -5.04 -20.52
CA SER A 301 -4.84 -4.83 -19.30
C SER A 301 -5.74 -4.48 -18.11
N GLU A 302 -6.78 -3.65 -18.31
CA GLU A 302 -7.73 -3.29 -17.26
C GLU A 302 -8.52 -4.52 -16.76
N THR A 303 -8.93 -5.38 -17.69
CA THR A 303 -9.64 -6.62 -17.35
C THR A 303 -8.74 -7.57 -16.53
N LYS A 304 -7.47 -7.69 -16.91
CA LYS A 304 -6.47 -8.45 -16.16
C LYS A 304 -6.20 -7.86 -14.78
N ALA A 305 -6.13 -6.54 -14.65
CA ALA A 305 -5.97 -5.86 -13.36
C ALA A 305 -7.07 -6.27 -12.37
N ILE A 306 -8.33 -6.25 -12.82
CA ILE A 306 -9.49 -6.66 -12.00
C ILE A 306 -9.37 -8.14 -11.61
N GLN A 307 -9.06 -9.02 -12.58
CA GLN A 307 -8.90 -10.45 -12.33
C GLN A 307 -7.81 -10.74 -11.30
N PHE A 308 -6.61 -10.18 -11.46
CA PHE A 308 -5.50 -10.43 -10.55
C PHE A 308 -5.68 -9.77 -9.18
N SER A 309 -6.34 -8.60 -9.10
CA SER A 309 -6.71 -7.99 -7.81
C SER A 309 -7.60 -8.95 -7.01
N SER A 310 -8.59 -9.58 -7.67
CA SER A 310 -9.49 -10.53 -6.99
C SER A 310 -8.79 -11.79 -6.45
N LEU A 311 -7.64 -12.15 -7.02
CA LEU A 311 -6.79 -13.25 -6.52
C LEU A 311 -5.82 -12.78 -5.43
N PHE A 312 -5.28 -11.57 -5.57
CA PHE A 312 -4.28 -11.01 -4.67
C PHE A 312 -4.87 -10.55 -3.33
N ASP A 313 -6.04 -9.87 -3.33
CA ASP A 313 -6.60 -9.26 -2.12
C ASP A 313 -6.78 -10.27 -0.97
N PRO A 314 -7.35 -11.48 -1.18
CA PRO A 314 -7.46 -12.49 -0.12
C PRO A 314 -6.10 -12.99 0.39
N LEU A 315 -5.14 -13.17 -0.51
CA LEU A 315 -3.77 -13.59 -0.16
C LEU A 315 -3.05 -12.50 0.65
N SER A 316 -3.26 -11.23 0.30
CA SER A 316 -2.70 -10.09 1.03
C SER A 316 -3.18 -10.00 2.47
N VAL A 317 -4.47 -10.26 2.72
CA VAL A 317 -5.02 -10.37 4.08
C VAL A 317 -4.35 -11.52 4.85
N SER A 318 -4.28 -12.71 4.26
CA SER A 318 -3.64 -13.86 4.91
C SER A 318 -2.15 -13.63 5.17
N ALA A 319 -1.45 -12.94 4.28
CA ALA A 319 -0.05 -12.57 4.46
C ALA A 319 0.14 -11.57 5.59
N GLY A 320 -0.78 -10.61 5.77
CA GLY A 320 -0.77 -9.68 6.88
C GLY A 320 -0.83 -10.39 8.24
N GLU A 321 -1.72 -11.39 8.37
CA GLU A 321 -1.80 -12.24 9.57
C GLU A 321 -0.52 -13.04 9.80
N VAL A 322 -0.04 -13.74 8.76
CA VAL A 322 1.19 -14.55 8.85
C VAL A 322 2.42 -13.71 9.15
N SER A 323 2.52 -12.50 8.61
CA SER A 323 3.62 -11.57 8.90
C SER A 323 3.59 -11.05 10.34
N ALA A 324 2.41 -10.81 10.90
CA ALA A 324 2.24 -10.42 12.30
C ALA A 324 2.66 -11.56 13.24
N ASP A 325 2.18 -12.78 12.97
CA ASP A 325 2.54 -13.98 13.74
C ASP A 325 4.04 -14.29 13.63
N THR A 326 4.61 -14.14 12.43
CA THR A 326 6.06 -14.32 12.19
C THR A 326 6.89 -13.31 12.96
N SER A 327 6.46 -12.05 12.99
CA SER A 327 7.13 -11.00 13.78
C SER A 327 7.05 -11.28 15.28
N ALA A 328 5.91 -11.78 15.78
CA ALA A 328 5.76 -12.23 17.17
C ALA A 328 6.68 -13.43 17.49
N ALA A 329 6.81 -14.38 16.56
CA ALA A 329 7.72 -15.51 16.70
C ALA A 329 9.20 -15.07 16.71
N LEU A 330 9.59 -14.17 15.80
CA LEU A 330 10.95 -13.63 15.71
C LEU A 330 11.35 -12.77 16.93
N ASN A 331 10.37 -12.18 17.62
CA ASN A 331 10.61 -11.54 18.92
C ASN A 331 10.98 -12.53 20.03
N SER A 332 10.64 -13.81 19.86
CA SER A 332 10.87 -14.87 20.84
C SER A 332 12.09 -15.72 20.50
N VAL A 333 12.26 -16.06 19.21
CA VAL A 333 13.29 -16.97 18.70
C VAL A 333 14.00 -16.35 17.51
N SER A 334 15.32 -16.44 17.46
CA SER A 334 16.10 -16.06 16.29
C SER A 334 16.09 -17.20 15.26
N ASN A 335 15.41 -17.01 14.14
CA ASN A 335 15.32 -18.00 13.07
C ASN A 335 15.48 -17.35 11.68
N GLU A 336 16.55 -17.72 10.97
CA GLU A 336 16.88 -17.12 9.68
C GLU A 336 15.84 -17.45 8.60
N SER A 337 15.32 -18.69 8.58
CA SER A 337 14.32 -19.11 7.60
C SER A 337 13.01 -18.32 7.72
N LEU A 338 12.52 -18.09 8.95
CA LEU A 338 11.35 -17.23 9.17
C LEU A 338 11.62 -15.78 8.71
N ARG A 339 12.83 -15.25 8.94
CA ARG A 339 13.19 -13.89 8.50
C ARG A 339 13.25 -13.79 6.98
N ILE A 340 13.86 -14.76 6.31
CA ILE A 340 13.90 -14.85 4.85
C ILE A 340 12.48 -14.90 4.29
N ASN A 341 11.62 -15.75 4.84
CA ASN A 341 10.26 -15.88 4.34
C ASN A 341 9.41 -14.62 4.59
N LEU A 342 9.56 -13.97 5.75
CA LEU A 342 8.90 -12.69 6.03
C LEU A 342 9.30 -11.62 5.00
N ASN A 343 10.59 -11.53 4.68
CA ASN A 343 11.07 -10.61 3.64
C ASN A 343 10.51 -10.98 2.27
N LYS A 344 10.51 -12.27 1.89
CA LYS A 344 9.94 -12.76 0.64
C LYS A 344 8.45 -12.38 0.50
N ILE A 345 7.65 -12.55 1.56
CA ILE A 345 6.24 -12.14 1.61
C ILE A 345 6.11 -10.63 1.38
N ASN A 346 6.89 -9.81 2.10
CA ASN A 346 6.84 -8.35 1.95
C ASN A 346 7.25 -7.88 0.54
N ASP A 347 8.29 -8.48 -0.02
CA ASP A 347 8.77 -8.16 -1.37
C ASP A 347 7.74 -8.53 -2.44
N LEU A 348 7.14 -9.73 -2.35
CA LEU A 348 6.10 -10.18 -3.27
C LEU A 348 4.82 -9.34 -3.14
N THR A 349 4.44 -8.91 -1.93
CA THR A 349 3.32 -7.98 -1.70
C THR A 349 3.49 -6.71 -2.52
N ASN A 350 4.65 -6.08 -2.42
CA ASN A 350 4.96 -4.84 -3.15
C ASN A 350 5.06 -5.07 -4.66
N LYS A 351 5.67 -6.18 -5.08
CA LYS A 351 5.86 -6.52 -6.50
C LYS A 351 4.51 -6.76 -7.20
N ILE A 352 3.60 -7.50 -6.57
CA ILE A 352 2.28 -7.80 -7.14
C ILE A 352 1.41 -6.54 -7.18
N ASN A 353 1.38 -5.74 -6.11
CA ASN A 353 0.68 -4.45 -6.10
C ASN A 353 1.15 -3.53 -7.24
N ASN A 354 2.46 -3.35 -7.38
CA ASN A 354 3.02 -2.54 -8.48
C ASN A 354 2.66 -3.11 -9.86
N SER A 355 2.64 -4.44 -10.01
CA SER A 355 2.27 -5.10 -11.28
C SER A 355 0.81 -4.83 -11.65
N ILE A 356 -0.09 -4.81 -10.66
CA ILE A 356 -1.51 -4.46 -10.84
C ILE A 356 -1.68 -2.98 -11.17
N GLU A 357 -1.10 -2.08 -10.36
CA GLU A 357 -1.21 -0.62 -10.54
C GLU A 357 -0.64 -0.15 -11.88
N LEU A 358 0.54 -0.67 -12.25
CA LEU A 358 1.24 -0.31 -13.50
C LEU A 358 0.77 -1.12 -14.70
N ARG A 359 -0.21 -2.03 -14.52
CA ARG A 359 -0.78 -2.87 -15.58
C ARG A 359 0.28 -3.73 -16.31
N ASN A 360 1.29 -4.21 -15.57
CA ASN A 360 2.37 -5.05 -16.08
C ASN A 360 2.22 -6.48 -15.55
N PHE A 361 1.64 -7.35 -16.37
CA PHE A 361 1.26 -8.72 -15.96
C PHE A 361 2.23 -9.79 -16.47
N SER A 362 3.47 -9.44 -16.78
CA SER A 362 4.42 -10.40 -17.39
C SER A 362 4.81 -11.56 -16.47
N THR A 363 4.87 -11.33 -15.15
CA THR A 363 5.26 -12.35 -14.15
C THR A 363 4.21 -12.58 -13.06
N ILE A 364 3.06 -11.92 -13.13
CA ILE A 364 2.11 -11.86 -12.00
C ILE A 364 1.56 -13.23 -11.58
N GLU A 365 1.40 -14.16 -12.51
CA GLU A 365 0.95 -15.52 -12.21
C GLU A 365 1.98 -16.30 -11.39
N GLN A 366 3.27 -16.19 -11.77
CA GLN A 366 4.39 -16.76 -11.02
C GLN A 366 4.50 -16.08 -9.64
N ASP A 367 4.41 -14.75 -9.60
CA ASP A 367 4.53 -13.99 -8.37
C ASP A 367 3.41 -14.34 -7.36
N LEU A 368 2.16 -14.53 -7.84
CA LEU A 368 1.04 -14.98 -7.01
C LEU A 368 1.24 -16.40 -6.47
N ALA A 369 1.75 -17.32 -7.29
CA ALA A 369 2.04 -18.68 -6.85
C ALA A 369 3.16 -18.72 -5.78
N ASP A 370 4.26 -18.01 -6.04
CA ASP A 370 5.38 -17.89 -5.10
C ASP A 370 4.95 -17.22 -3.77
N TYR A 371 3.96 -16.32 -3.85
CA TYR A 371 3.40 -15.61 -2.69
C TYR A 371 2.52 -16.53 -1.84
N GLU A 372 1.62 -17.29 -2.45
CA GLU A 372 0.80 -18.29 -1.76
C GLU A 372 1.66 -19.39 -1.11
N GLU A 373 2.70 -19.85 -1.80
CA GLU A 373 3.68 -20.80 -1.27
C GLU A 373 4.41 -20.22 -0.05
N ALA A 374 4.96 -19.00 -0.16
CA ALA A 374 5.68 -18.35 0.94
C ALA A 374 4.79 -18.16 2.18
N ILE A 375 3.52 -17.76 2.00
CA ILE A 375 2.54 -17.66 3.10
C ILE A 375 2.35 -19.03 3.77
N SER A 376 2.13 -20.07 2.97
CA SER A 376 1.84 -21.43 3.46
C SER A 376 3.03 -22.05 4.19
N GLU A 377 4.23 -21.94 3.63
CA GLU A 377 5.47 -22.43 4.24
C GLU A 377 5.74 -21.75 5.58
N THR A 378 5.58 -20.42 5.63
CA THR A 378 5.80 -19.63 6.85
C THR A 378 4.81 -20.01 7.94
N LYS A 379 3.53 -20.14 7.58
CA LYS A 379 2.47 -20.58 8.51
C LYS A 379 2.76 -21.95 9.13
N LEU A 380 3.34 -22.88 8.36
CA LEU A 380 3.74 -24.20 8.86
C LEU A 380 5.05 -24.18 9.66
N LEU A 381 5.92 -23.20 9.43
CA LEU A 381 7.22 -23.08 10.08
C LEU A 381 7.11 -22.45 11.48
N ILE A 382 6.24 -21.44 11.68
CA ILE A 382 6.01 -20.76 12.96
C ILE A 382 5.86 -21.73 14.14
N PRO A 383 4.94 -22.72 14.14
CA PRO A 383 4.76 -23.61 15.29
C PRO A 383 5.98 -24.52 15.54
N LYS A 384 6.73 -24.88 14.49
CA LYS A 384 7.96 -25.69 14.62
C LYS A 384 9.07 -24.89 15.31
N VAL A 385 9.25 -23.63 14.92
CA VAL A 385 10.26 -22.75 15.53
C VAL A 385 9.91 -22.42 16.98
N LEU A 386 8.62 -22.20 17.28
CA LEU A 386 8.17 -21.92 18.65
C LEU A 386 8.14 -23.16 19.56
N GLN A 387 8.31 -24.37 19.03
CA GLN A 387 8.22 -25.60 19.82
C GLN A 387 9.25 -25.61 20.97
N LEU A 388 10.51 -25.34 20.68
CA LEU A 388 11.59 -25.33 21.69
C LEU A 388 11.40 -24.19 22.68
N TYR A 389 10.98 -23.01 22.21
CA TYR A 389 10.68 -21.87 23.08
C TYR A 389 9.58 -22.21 24.09
N ASN A 390 8.46 -22.77 23.62
CA ASN A 390 7.34 -23.17 24.46
C ASN A 390 7.73 -24.28 25.45
N GLN A 391 8.56 -25.24 25.00
CA GLN A 391 9.10 -26.26 25.89
C GLN A 391 9.97 -25.64 26.99
N SER A 392 10.91 -24.77 26.65
CA SER A 392 11.79 -24.11 27.63
C SER A 392 11.00 -23.22 28.60
N LEU A 393 9.98 -22.52 28.12
CA LEU A 393 9.06 -21.73 28.95
C LEU A 393 8.28 -22.62 29.93
N SER A 394 7.82 -23.79 29.48
CA SER A 394 7.17 -24.77 30.35
C SER A 394 8.13 -25.29 31.43
N THR A 395 9.37 -25.65 31.07
CA THR A 395 10.36 -26.14 32.04
C THR A 395 10.73 -25.07 33.07
N LYS A 396 10.91 -23.82 32.63
CA LYS A 396 11.08 -22.64 33.50
C LYS A 396 9.94 -22.50 34.49
N SER A 397 8.69 -22.58 34.00
CA SER A 397 7.49 -22.46 34.84
C SER A 397 7.43 -23.55 35.90
N THR A 398 7.75 -24.80 35.55
CA THR A 398 7.81 -25.93 36.49
C THR A 398 8.89 -25.74 37.56
N ALA A 399 10.11 -25.35 37.16
CA ALA A 399 11.20 -25.13 38.10
C ALA A 399 10.85 -24.04 39.13
N ASN A 400 10.33 -22.91 38.66
CA ASN A 400 9.93 -21.81 39.53
C ASN A 400 8.75 -22.20 40.44
N ALA A 401 7.78 -22.99 39.96
CA ALA A 401 6.67 -23.48 40.79
C ALA A 401 7.16 -24.34 41.97
N ILE A 402 8.13 -25.24 41.76
CA ILE A 402 8.67 -26.11 42.82
C ILE A 402 9.51 -25.29 43.81
N ILE A 403 10.33 -24.34 43.33
CA ILE A 403 11.06 -23.40 44.19
C ILE A 403 10.10 -22.62 45.09
N PHE A 404 9.02 -22.10 44.52
CA PHE A 404 8.00 -21.38 45.28
C PHE A 404 7.38 -22.29 46.34
N LEU A 405 7.01 -23.52 45.97
CA LEU A 405 6.45 -24.49 46.90
C LEU A 405 7.38 -24.77 48.08
N LEU A 406 8.68 -24.97 47.83
CA LEU A 406 9.69 -25.14 48.88
C LEU A 406 9.82 -23.93 49.81
N ASP A 407 9.64 -22.71 49.30
CA ASP A 407 9.77 -21.49 50.10
C ASP A 407 8.68 -21.34 51.16
N THR A 408 7.51 -21.94 50.90
CA THR A 408 6.39 -22.02 51.86
C THR A 408 6.61 -23.07 52.95
N LYS A 409 7.63 -23.93 52.83
CA LYS A 409 7.88 -25.02 53.77
C LYS A 409 8.87 -24.65 54.88
N ASP A 410 8.73 -25.31 56.01
CA ASP A 410 9.57 -25.12 57.20
C ASP A 410 10.86 -25.94 57.05
N LEU A 411 11.83 -25.38 56.31
CA LEU A 411 13.10 -26.03 55.98
C LEU A 411 14.15 -25.86 57.08
N SER A 412 15.03 -26.86 57.22
CA SER A 412 16.22 -26.76 58.09
C SER A 412 17.18 -25.67 57.59
N SER A 413 18.10 -25.19 58.44
CA SER A 413 19.09 -24.18 58.02
C SER A 413 19.94 -24.63 56.82
N LYS A 414 20.23 -25.94 56.72
CA LYS A 414 21.00 -26.51 55.60
C LYS A 414 20.17 -26.54 54.32
N ASP A 415 18.94 -27.02 54.40
CA ASP A 415 18.06 -27.12 53.22
C ASP A 415 17.63 -25.74 52.72
N ARG A 416 17.49 -24.77 53.64
CA ARG A 416 17.21 -23.38 53.30
C ARG A 416 18.34 -22.73 52.52
N LYS A 417 19.60 -22.94 52.93
CA LYS A 417 20.76 -22.49 52.14
C LYS A 417 20.77 -23.08 50.74
N ARG A 418 20.44 -24.36 50.60
CA ARG A 418 20.35 -25.03 49.29
C ARG A 418 19.18 -24.52 48.44
N LEU A 419 18.06 -24.14 49.04
CA LEU A 419 16.97 -23.44 48.35
C LEU A 419 17.41 -22.05 47.86
N ASP A 420 18.14 -21.29 48.68
CA ASP A 420 18.64 -19.97 48.30
C ASP A 420 19.66 -20.06 47.15
N GLU A 421 20.49 -21.10 47.12
CA GLU A 421 21.38 -21.42 45.99
C GLU A 421 20.58 -21.71 44.70
N LEU A 422 19.52 -22.54 44.78
CA LEU A 422 18.65 -22.83 43.63
C LEU A 422 17.89 -21.60 43.14
N LYS A 423 17.45 -20.72 44.04
CA LYS A 423 16.82 -19.43 43.70
C LYS A 423 17.78 -18.55 42.92
N ASN A 424 19.03 -18.43 43.37
CA ASN A 424 20.05 -17.64 42.67
C ASN A 424 20.34 -18.20 41.27
N VAL A 425 20.46 -19.52 41.14
CA VAL A 425 20.62 -20.16 39.83
C VAL A 425 19.42 -19.89 38.93
N SER A 426 18.18 -20.04 39.44
CA SER A 426 16.97 -19.79 38.66
C SER A 426 16.85 -18.33 38.22
N ASN A 427 17.16 -17.37 39.11
CA ASN A 427 17.14 -15.95 38.79
C ASN A 427 18.15 -15.59 37.69
N ASN A 428 19.34 -16.21 37.69
CA ASN A 428 20.33 -16.03 36.62
C ASN A 428 19.83 -16.61 35.29
N LEU A 429 19.20 -17.77 35.31
CA LEU A 429 18.58 -18.35 34.11
C LEU A 429 17.42 -17.49 33.60
N ASP A 430 16.65 -16.88 34.50
CA ASP A 430 15.53 -15.99 34.16
C ASP A 430 16.02 -14.73 33.44
N ALA A 431 17.16 -14.18 33.86
CA ALA A 431 17.81 -13.08 33.17
C ALA A 431 18.32 -13.47 31.77
N SER A 432 18.78 -14.70 31.60
CA SER A 432 19.23 -15.24 30.30
C SER A 432 18.08 -15.65 29.37
N PHE A 433 16.85 -15.80 29.88
CA PHE A 433 15.66 -16.07 29.08
C PHE A 433 15.15 -14.78 28.43
N SER A 434 15.95 -14.23 27.51
CA SER A 434 15.71 -12.96 26.81
C SER A 434 14.99 -13.17 25.47
N LYS A 435 14.82 -12.08 24.70
CA LYS A 435 14.19 -12.11 23.38
C LYS A 435 15.19 -12.57 22.30
N GLY A 436 14.69 -13.26 21.27
CA GLY A 436 15.48 -13.63 20.10
C GLY A 436 16.53 -14.72 20.35
N LEU A 437 16.20 -15.71 21.17
CA LEU A 437 17.12 -16.81 21.50
C LEU A 437 17.23 -17.80 20.34
N THR A 438 18.41 -18.39 20.15
CA THR A 438 18.63 -19.48 19.20
C THR A 438 18.17 -20.83 19.77
N ASP A 439 17.98 -21.84 18.91
CA ASP A 439 17.60 -23.20 19.33
C ASP A 439 18.59 -23.80 20.34
N ASN A 440 19.90 -23.55 20.15
CA ASN A 440 20.94 -24.02 21.06
C ASN A 440 20.84 -23.38 22.45
N GLU A 441 20.61 -22.06 22.50
CA GLU A 441 20.40 -21.34 23.77
C GLU A 441 19.14 -21.81 24.48
N LEU A 442 18.05 -22.02 23.73
CA LEU A 442 16.78 -22.54 24.27
C LEU A 442 16.92 -23.95 24.83
N GLN A 443 17.64 -24.85 24.15
CA GLN A 443 17.92 -26.19 24.64
C GLN A 443 18.76 -26.17 25.92
N GLN A 444 19.80 -25.34 25.97
CA GLN A 444 20.64 -25.17 27.17
C GLN A 444 19.85 -24.60 28.35
N LEU A 445 19.00 -23.60 28.11
CA LEU A 445 18.10 -23.05 29.13
C LEU A 445 17.12 -24.11 29.63
N SER A 446 16.48 -24.87 28.73
CA SER A 446 15.57 -25.96 29.11
C SER A 446 16.25 -27.01 29.98
N ALA A 447 17.45 -27.47 29.60
CA ALA A 447 18.24 -28.42 30.38
C ALA A 447 18.61 -27.84 31.76
N SER A 448 18.99 -26.57 31.81
CA SER A 448 19.36 -25.89 33.07
C SER A 448 18.16 -25.76 34.01
N TYR A 449 16.99 -25.34 33.51
CA TYR A 449 15.75 -25.31 34.32
C TYR A 449 15.31 -26.72 34.75
N SER A 450 15.49 -27.73 33.90
CA SER A 450 15.19 -29.13 34.25
C SER A 450 16.05 -29.60 35.42
N ASN A 451 17.34 -29.27 35.42
CA ASN A 451 18.24 -29.56 36.54
C ASN A 451 17.81 -28.84 37.84
N VAL A 452 17.44 -27.56 37.75
CA VAL A 452 16.89 -26.82 38.90
C VAL A 452 15.62 -27.49 39.43
N SER A 453 14.69 -27.87 38.55
CA SER A 453 13.45 -28.58 38.89
C SER A 453 13.74 -29.93 39.57
N GLN A 454 14.71 -30.70 39.07
CA GLN A 454 15.11 -31.98 39.67
C GLN A 454 15.69 -31.79 41.08
N GLN A 455 16.64 -30.87 41.25
CA GLN A 455 17.25 -30.60 42.55
C GLN A 455 16.25 -30.06 43.57
N ALA A 456 15.33 -29.18 43.12
CA ALA A 456 14.24 -28.70 43.95
C ALA A 456 13.28 -29.85 44.34
N SER A 457 12.96 -30.75 43.42
CA SER A 457 12.14 -31.94 43.70
C SER A 457 12.79 -32.89 44.71
N GLU A 458 14.11 -33.07 44.65
CA GLU A 458 14.85 -33.88 45.62
C GLU A 458 14.81 -33.28 47.02
N LEU A 459 14.99 -31.96 47.16
CA LEU A 459 14.81 -31.26 48.44
C LEU A 459 13.41 -31.47 49.01
N LEU A 460 12.39 -31.43 48.15
CA LEU A 460 11.01 -31.66 48.56
C LEU A 460 10.78 -33.09 49.07
N LYS A 461 11.44 -34.10 48.48
CA LYS A 461 11.37 -35.49 48.93
C LYS A 461 12.06 -35.71 50.27
N ILE A 462 13.29 -35.19 50.44
CA ILE A 462 14.06 -35.30 51.69
C ILE A 462 13.26 -34.74 52.87
N GLN A 463 12.51 -33.67 52.66
CA GLN A 463 11.65 -33.08 53.68
C GLN A 463 10.54 -34.04 54.17
N LYS A 464 10.03 -34.94 53.32
CA LYS A 464 8.97 -35.89 53.68
C LYS A 464 9.46 -37.07 54.53
N GLU A 465 10.76 -37.38 54.51
CA GLU A 465 11.30 -38.65 55.04
C GLU A 465 12.17 -38.51 56.31
N GLY A 466 12.56 -37.29 56.72
CA GLY A 466 13.45 -37.10 57.87
C GLY A 466 12.80 -37.34 59.25
N LEU A 467 13.43 -38.13 60.13
CA LEU A 467 12.92 -38.55 61.46
C LEU A 467 12.54 -37.39 62.41
N PHE A 468 13.38 -36.35 62.51
CA PHE A 468 13.07 -35.13 63.29
C PHE A 468 11.92 -34.32 62.66
N GLN A 469 11.84 -34.29 61.32
CA GLN A 469 10.76 -33.62 60.60
C GLN A 469 9.44 -34.40 60.68
N LEU A 470 9.52 -35.72 60.83
CA LEU A 470 8.38 -36.59 61.07
C LEU A 470 7.83 -36.39 62.49
N ALA A 471 8.71 -36.17 63.49
CA ALA A 471 8.31 -35.79 64.84
C ALA A 471 7.73 -34.36 64.90
N SER A 472 8.39 -33.38 64.27
CA SER A 472 7.93 -31.99 64.20
C SER A 472 6.60 -31.88 63.45
N SER A 473 6.41 -32.59 62.34
CA SER A 473 5.16 -32.62 61.58
C SER A 473 4.01 -33.29 62.35
N LYS A 474 4.27 -34.39 63.08
CA LYS A 474 3.27 -35.00 63.97
C LYS A 474 2.85 -34.04 65.09
N PHE A 475 3.80 -33.33 65.70
CA PHE A 475 3.50 -32.33 66.73
C PHE A 475 2.77 -31.11 66.15
N ARG A 476 3.15 -30.66 64.94
CA ARG A 476 2.45 -29.62 64.17
C ARG A 476 1.02 -30.05 63.88
N SER A 477 0.79 -31.30 63.49
CA SER A 477 -0.55 -31.86 63.27
C SER A 477 -1.38 -31.86 64.55
N PHE A 478 -0.78 -32.24 65.69
CA PHE A 478 -1.41 -32.15 67.00
C PHE A 478 -1.79 -30.70 67.37
N ALA A 479 -0.85 -29.75 67.26
CA ALA A 479 -1.11 -28.33 67.50
C ALA A 479 -2.18 -27.76 66.55
N ARG A 480 -2.21 -28.21 65.29
CA ARG A 480 -3.28 -27.85 64.34
C ARG A 480 -4.64 -28.40 64.71
N ARG A 481 -4.73 -29.63 65.22
CA ARG A 481 -6.01 -30.18 65.72
C ARG A 481 -6.53 -29.37 66.91
N ILE A 482 -5.63 -28.97 67.82
CA ILE A 482 -5.98 -28.06 68.91
C ILE A 482 -6.46 -26.72 68.35
N ASN A 483 -5.70 -26.10 67.44
CA ASN A 483 -6.09 -24.83 66.82
C ASN A 483 -7.43 -24.91 66.07
N SER A 484 -7.68 -26.00 65.34
CA SER A 484 -8.97 -26.21 64.65
C SER A 484 -10.11 -26.40 65.64
N GLY A 485 -9.88 -27.12 66.74
CA GLY A 485 -10.84 -27.26 67.84
C GLY A 485 -11.12 -25.92 68.52
N LEU A 486 -10.09 -25.11 68.78
CA LEU A 486 -10.24 -23.75 69.33
C LEU A 486 -11.01 -22.84 68.37
N ALA A 487 -10.68 -22.86 67.07
CA ALA A 487 -11.41 -22.11 66.05
C ALA A 487 -12.90 -22.52 66.01
N SER A 488 -13.19 -23.82 66.07
CA SER A 488 -14.57 -24.32 66.14
C SER A 488 -15.28 -23.90 67.42
N LEU A 489 -14.59 -23.86 68.56
CA LEU A 489 -15.19 -23.40 69.82
C LEU A 489 -15.47 -21.90 69.79
N VAL A 490 -14.55 -21.10 69.23
CA VAL A 490 -14.73 -19.65 69.06
C VAL A 490 -15.91 -19.37 68.12
N SER A 491 -16.02 -20.10 67.00
CA SER A 491 -17.14 -19.94 66.06
C SER A 491 -18.48 -20.36 66.64
N LEU A 492 -18.52 -21.42 67.46
CA LEU A 492 -19.72 -21.87 68.17
C LEU A 492 -20.16 -20.92 69.28
N THR A 493 -19.21 -20.40 70.07
CA THR A 493 -19.50 -19.54 71.24
C THR A 493 -19.80 -18.09 70.88
N LYS A 494 -19.31 -17.61 69.72
CA LYS A 494 -19.46 -16.21 69.23
C LYS A 494 -18.99 -15.12 70.21
N LEU A 495 -18.22 -15.47 71.25
CA LEU A 495 -17.72 -14.53 72.26
C LEU A 495 -16.68 -13.55 71.70
N THR A 496 -16.01 -13.93 70.61
CA THR A 496 -15.04 -13.12 69.87
C THR A 496 -15.04 -13.57 68.41
N SER A 497 -14.60 -12.71 67.49
CA SER A 497 -14.35 -13.14 66.11
C SER A 497 -13.12 -14.05 66.04
N LEU A 498 -13.12 -14.98 65.06
CA LEU A 498 -11.96 -15.83 64.77
C LEU A 498 -10.69 -15.02 64.51
N SER A 499 -10.82 -13.89 63.81
CA SER A 499 -9.69 -13.01 63.51
C SER A 499 -9.12 -12.31 64.74
N ASP A 500 -9.97 -11.88 65.68
CA ASP A 500 -9.52 -11.21 66.91
C ASP A 500 -8.92 -12.21 67.90
N PHE A 501 -9.40 -13.45 67.89
CA PHE A 501 -8.80 -14.54 68.64
C PHE A 501 -7.37 -14.84 68.16
N ALA A 502 -7.15 -14.86 66.85
CA ALA A 502 -5.84 -15.13 66.26
C ALA A 502 -4.83 -13.96 66.45
N SER A 503 -5.31 -12.72 66.51
CA SER A 503 -4.45 -11.54 66.67
C SER A 503 -3.89 -11.39 68.09
N ASN A 504 -4.66 -11.79 69.11
CA ASN A 504 -4.22 -11.73 70.51
C ASN A 504 -3.49 -13.01 70.96
N LYS A 505 -2.35 -13.29 70.32
CA LYS A 505 -1.60 -14.55 70.49
C LYS A 505 -1.25 -14.89 71.94
N LEU A 506 -0.88 -13.87 72.73
CA LEU A 506 -0.45 -14.05 74.12
C LEU A 506 -1.61 -14.52 75.01
N PHE A 507 -2.78 -13.89 74.92
CA PHE A 507 -3.94 -14.28 75.72
C PHE A 507 -4.59 -15.56 75.21
N SER A 508 -4.78 -15.70 73.89
CA SER A 508 -5.47 -16.85 73.30
C SER A 508 -4.67 -18.14 73.45
N PHE A 509 -3.46 -18.19 72.89
CA PHE A 509 -2.65 -19.41 72.89
C PHE A 509 -1.86 -19.57 74.18
N GLY A 510 -1.40 -18.47 74.78
CA GLY A 510 -0.73 -18.51 76.08
C GLY A 510 -1.67 -18.94 77.20
N GLY A 511 -2.94 -18.49 77.15
CA GLY A 511 -3.99 -18.96 78.06
C GLY A 511 -4.25 -20.47 77.94
N VAL A 512 -4.37 -20.98 76.71
CA VAL A 512 -4.54 -22.44 76.47
C VAL A 512 -3.33 -23.23 76.97
N ALA A 513 -2.11 -22.78 76.69
CA ALA A 513 -0.89 -23.42 77.17
C ALA A 513 -0.83 -23.41 78.71
N ALA A 514 -1.13 -22.27 79.35
CA ALA A 514 -1.15 -22.13 80.80
C ALA A 514 -2.21 -23.02 81.47
N ILE A 515 -3.43 -23.08 80.91
CA ILE A 515 -4.48 -23.98 81.41
C ILE A 515 -4.07 -25.45 81.26
N THR A 516 -3.44 -25.80 80.14
CA THR A 516 -2.93 -27.16 79.91
C THR A 516 -1.84 -27.51 80.94
N PHE A 517 -0.91 -26.60 81.19
CA PHE A 517 0.11 -26.74 82.23
C PHE A 517 -0.51 -26.89 83.61
N LEU A 518 -1.42 -26.01 84.02
CA LEU A 518 -2.09 -26.06 85.32
C LEU A 518 -2.88 -27.36 85.49
N SER A 519 -3.57 -27.83 84.45
CA SER A 519 -4.35 -29.06 84.47
C SER A 519 -3.47 -30.30 84.61
N LEU A 520 -2.38 -30.39 83.83
CA LEU A 520 -1.43 -31.49 83.92
C LEU A 520 -0.60 -31.45 85.20
N ALA A 521 -0.22 -30.25 85.66
CA ALA A 521 0.46 -30.06 86.94
C ALA A 521 -0.45 -30.49 88.10
N ALA A 522 -1.72 -30.08 88.12
CA ALA A 522 -2.70 -30.50 89.12
C ALA A 522 -2.94 -32.02 89.10
N LEU A 523 -3.09 -32.61 87.92
CA LEU A 523 -3.25 -34.07 87.77
C LEU A 523 -1.99 -34.81 88.24
N SER A 524 -0.81 -34.34 87.87
CA SER A 524 0.46 -34.94 88.29
C SER A 524 0.69 -34.81 89.79
N LEU A 525 0.26 -33.69 90.40
CA LEU A 525 0.28 -33.46 91.83
C LEU A 525 -0.65 -34.44 92.54
N PHE A 526 -1.86 -34.65 92.02
CA PHE A 526 -2.79 -35.66 92.53
C PHE A 526 -2.22 -37.08 92.46
N VAL A 527 -1.62 -37.47 91.33
CA VAL A 527 -0.96 -38.78 91.17
C VAL A 527 0.25 -38.90 92.10
N PHE A 528 1.06 -37.85 92.22
CA PHE A 528 2.22 -37.80 93.10
C PHE A 528 1.81 -37.97 94.56
N PHE A 529 0.83 -37.22 95.05
CA PHE A 529 0.29 -37.37 96.40
C PHE A 529 -0.38 -38.73 96.61
N GLY A 530 -1.06 -39.30 95.60
CA GLY A 530 -1.63 -40.64 95.66
C GLY A 530 -0.59 -41.75 95.81
N ILE A 531 0.52 -41.66 95.06
CA ILE A 531 1.68 -42.57 95.20
C ILE A 531 2.34 -42.37 96.57
N PHE A 532 2.55 -41.12 96.98
CA PHE A 532 3.19 -40.77 98.24
C PHE A 532 2.36 -41.19 99.47
N ALA A 533 1.03 -41.15 99.38
CA ALA A 533 0.11 -41.59 100.44
C ALA A 533 0.00 -43.12 100.52
N LYS A 534 0.06 -43.82 99.37
CA LYS A 534 -0.06 -45.29 99.30
C LYS A 534 1.21 -46.02 99.74
N PHE A 535 2.38 -45.48 99.44
CA PHE A 535 3.65 -46.06 99.85
C PHE A 535 4.16 -45.34 101.11
N ARG A 536 4.13 -45.99 102.28
CA ARG A 536 4.83 -45.51 103.50
C ARG A 536 6.34 -45.64 103.29
N LEU A 537 6.92 -44.70 102.54
CA LEU A 537 8.34 -44.66 102.22
C LEU A 537 9.14 -44.34 103.50
N ALA A 538 9.81 -45.35 104.06
CA ALA A 538 10.45 -45.30 105.37
C ALA A 538 11.82 -44.57 105.37
N THR A 539 12.46 -44.37 104.22
CA THR A 539 13.81 -43.77 104.11
C THR A 539 13.79 -42.39 103.46
N GLY A 540 14.52 -41.43 104.03
CA GLY A 540 14.58 -40.05 103.54
C GLY A 540 15.09 -39.94 102.10
N LEU A 541 16.00 -40.84 101.68
CA LEU A 541 16.62 -40.84 100.36
C LEU A 541 15.61 -41.10 99.22
N VAL A 542 14.64 -42.01 99.42
CA VAL A 542 13.60 -42.30 98.42
C VAL A 542 12.63 -41.12 98.26
N LYS A 543 12.34 -40.40 99.36
CA LYS A 543 11.53 -39.17 99.30
C LYS A 543 12.23 -38.07 98.52
N PHE A 544 13.54 -37.89 98.69
CA PHE A 544 14.32 -36.91 97.91
C PHE A 544 14.40 -37.26 96.43
N VAL A 545 14.58 -38.54 96.06
CA VAL A 545 14.60 -38.97 94.65
C VAL A 545 13.24 -38.76 93.99
N LEU A 546 12.14 -39.05 94.68
CA LEU A 546 10.78 -38.81 94.15
C LEU A 546 10.45 -37.32 94.05
N LEU A 547 10.81 -36.50 95.05
CA LEU A 547 10.66 -35.04 94.97
C LEU A 547 11.51 -34.43 93.86
N GLY A 548 12.76 -34.88 93.70
CA GLY A 548 13.64 -34.47 92.61
C GLY A 548 13.12 -34.89 91.24
N GLY A 549 12.64 -36.13 91.11
CA GLY A 549 12.01 -36.64 89.89
C GLY A 549 10.73 -35.90 89.53
N TYR A 550 9.89 -35.58 90.52
CA TYR A 550 8.71 -34.74 90.32
C TYR A 550 9.09 -33.30 89.92
N GLY A 551 10.12 -32.73 90.53
CA GLY A 551 10.66 -31.43 90.13
C GLY A 551 11.12 -31.42 88.67
N ILE A 552 11.86 -32.43 88.24
CA ILE A 552 12.27 -32.61 86.83
C ILE A 552 11.05 -32.76 85.92
N PHE A 553 10.03 -33.50 86.35
CA PHE A 553 8.79 -33.67 85.60
C PHE A 553 8.01 -32.36 85.44
N ILE A 554 7.90 -31.55 86.50
CA ILE A 554 7.27 -30.22 86.42
C ILE A 554 8.05 -29.27 85.52
N ILE A 555 9.39 -29.28 85.58
CA ILE A 555 10.24 -28.54 84.62
C ILE A 555 9.99 -29.03 83.19
N GLY A 556 9.89 -30.35 82.98
CA GLY A 556 9.55 -30.95 81.70
C GLY A 556 8.17 -30.54 81.18
N LEU A 557 7.16 -30.46 82.05
CA LEU A 557 5.83 -29.96 81.71
C LEU A 557 5.84 -28.47 81.36
N LEU A 558 6.64 -27.66 82.06
CA LEU A 558 6.79 -26.24 81.75
C LEU A 558 7.44 -26.06 80.37
N ILE A 559 8.50 -26.81 80.08
CA ILE A 559 9.14 -26.85 78.76
C ILE A 559 8.10 -27.27 77.71
N PHE A 560 7.34 -28.33 77.94
CA PHE A 560 6.27 -28.78 77.05
C PHE A 560 5.20 -27.69 76.81
N SER A 561 4.79 -26.96 77.84
CA SER A 561 3.82 -25.87 77.73
C SER A 561 4.35 -24.71 76.90
N VAL A 562 5.62 -24.34 77.08
CA VAL A 562 6.29 -23.33 76.24
C VAL A 562 6.37 -23.81 74.79
N PHE A 563 6.73 -25.07 74.56
CA PHE A 563 6.70 -25.67 73.22
C PHE A 563 5.29 -25.65 72.62
N LEU A 564 4.26 -26.01 73.39
CA LEU A 564 2.88 -25.97 72.93
C LEU A 564 2.45 -24.55 72.54
N TYR A 565 2.77 -23.53 73.34
CA TYR A 565 2.50 -22.13 73.00
C TYR A 565 3.18 -21.71 71.69
N VAL A 566 4.48 -22.00 71.55
CA VAL A 566 5.25 -21.67 70.34
C VAL A 566 4.68 -22.39 69.11
N PHE A 567 4.30 -23.65 69.23
CA PHE A 567 3.73 -24.40 68.11
C PHE A 567 2.28 -24.00 67.79
N LEU A 568 1.45 -23.67 68.77
CA LEU A 568 0.09 -23.14 68.54
C LEU A 568 0.15 -21.81 67.82
N THR A 569 1.02 -20.89 68.27
CA THR A 569 1.23 -19.58 67.64
C THR A 569 1.80 -19.70 66.23
N LYS A 570 2.75 -20.62 66.00
CA LYS A 570 3.33 -20.88 64.67
C LYS A 570 2.32 -21.53 63.72
N THR A 571 1.55 -22.50 64.19
CA THR A 571 0.58 -23.23 63.33
C THR A 571 -0.70 -22.47 63.04
N ALA A 572 -1.04 -21.47 63.86
CA ALA A 572 -2.21 -20.63 63.64
C ALA A 572 -2.10 -19.77 62.36
N SER A 573 -0.88 -19.43 61.94
CA SER A 573 -0.63 -18.51 60.82
C SER A 573 0.43 -19.03 59.84
N ALA A 574 0.69 -20.34 59.82
CA ALA A 574 1.61 -20.98 58.88
C ALA A 574 0.98 -22.27 58.33
N ALA A 575 0.12 -22.13 57.35
CA ALA A 575 -0.24 -23.19 56.41
C ALA A 575 0.92 -23.40 55.41
N ASP A 576 0.97 -24.56 54.79
CA ASP A 576 1.78 -24.73 53.57
C ASP A 576 0.91 -24.49 52.33
N ILE A 577 1.55 -24.41 51.16
CA ILE A 577 0.84 -24.11 49.91
C ILE A 577 -0.14 -25.21 49.51
N GLU A 578 0.14 -26.47 49.83
CA GLU A 578 -0.73 -27.60 49.52
C GLU A 578 -2.05 -27.49 50.30
N GLU A 579 -1.98 -27.13 51.58
CA GLU A 579 -3.16 -26.87 52.42
C GLU A 579 -3.94 -25.64 51.97
N PHE A 580 -3.24 -24.57 51.60
CA PHE A 580 -3.88 -23.37 51.10
C PHE A 580 -4.61 -23.62 49.77
N ILE A 581 -3.99 -24.38 48.86
CA ILE A 581 -4.60 -24.81 47.59
C ILE A 581 -5.80 -25.73 47.83
N TYR A 582 -5.71 -26.65 48.80
CA TYR A 582 -6.86 -27.46 49.19
C TYR A 582 -8.03 -26.60 49.68
N ASP A 583 -7.79 -25.66 50.61
CA ASP A 583 -8.84 -24.82 51.18
C ASP A 583 -9.48 -23.90 50.12
N ILE A 584 -8.67 -23.24 49.27
CA ILE A 584 -9.20 -22.40 48.19
C ILE A 584 -9.99 -23.21 47.16
N ASN A 585 -9.60 -24.45 46.88
CA ASN A 585 -10.32 -25.34 45.97
C ASN A 585 -11.70 -25.74 46.51
N THR A 586 -11.91 -25.76 47.82
CA THR A 586 -13.23 -26.02 48.42
C THR A 586 -14.20 -24.82 48.39
N LYS A 587 -13.71 -23.59 48.17
CA LYS A 587 -14.53 -22.35 48.22
C LYS A 587 -14.93 -21.83 46.85
N LYS A 588 -16.14 -21.26 46.69
CA LYS A 588 -16.63 -20.78 45.37
C LYS A 588 -16.11 -19.39 44.96
N SER A 589 -15.65 -18.58 45.92
CA SER A 589 -15.21 -17.20 45.71
C SER A 589 -13.84 -16.95 46.32
N SER A 590 -13.05 -16.13 45.65
CA SER A 590 -11.75 -15.64 46.12
C SER A 590 -11.62 -14.14 45.86
N ALA A 591 -10.75 -13.48 46.60
CA ALA A 591 -10.40 -12.07 46.42
C ALA A 591 -8.90 -11.90 46.21
N ILE A 592 -8.51 -10.83 45.55
CA ILE A 592 -7.12 -10.41 45.42
C ILE A 592 -7.02 -8.97 45.89
N ALA A 593 -6.33 -8.73 46.99
CA ALA A 593 -6.06 -7.41 47.52
C ALA A 593 -4.67 -6.94 47.08
N LEU A 594 -4.61 -5.79 46.43
CA LEU A 594 -3.40 -5.11 45.98
C LEU A 594 -3.15 -3.91 46.90
N GLU A 595 -2.12 -3.97 47.74
CA GLU A 595 -1.71 -2.82 48.56
C GLU A 595 -0.78 -1.93 47.75
N LEU A 596 -1.32 -0.83 47.20
CA LEU A 596 -0.62 0.06 46.27
C LEU A 596 -0.11 1.35 46.93
N GLN A 597 -0.36 1.54 48.22
CA GLN A 597 0.03 2.75 48.94
C GLN A 597 1.56 2.90 48.97
N GLY A 598 2.08 4.00 48.42
CA GLY A 598 3.52 4.30 48.42
C GLY A 598 4.37 3.44 47.47
N VAL A 599 3.73 2.67 46.57
CA VAL A 599 4.41 1.82 45.58
C VAL A 599 4.72 2.62 44.31
N ASN A 600 5.93 2.45 43.75
CA ASN A 600 6.29 3.10 42.49
C ASN A 600 5.48 2.54 41.29
N TYR A 601 5.41 3.32 40.20
CA TYR A 601 4.55 2.99 39.05
C TYR A 601 4.85 1.61 38.43
N ASP A 602 6.13 1.27 38.26
CA ASP A 602 6.54 0.01 37.64
C ASP A 602 6.19 -1.21 38.51
N ALA A 603 6.44 -1.14 39.82
CA ALA A 603 6.06 -2.22 40.73
C ALA A 603 4.54 -2.35 40.84
N ALA A 604 3.81 -1.23 40.88
CA ALA A 604 2.35 -1.24 40.90
C ALA A 604 1.76 -1.91 39.65
N ASN A 605 2.31 -1.64 38.45
CA ASN A 605 1.88 -2.29 37.22
C ASN A 605 2.19 -3.79 37.20
N ASN A 606 3.37 -4.20 37.65
CA ASN A 606 3.71 -5.62 37.75
C ASN A 606 2.83 -6.35 38.79
N MET A 607 2.51 -5.71 39.92
CA MET A 607 1.54 -6.23 40.89
C MET A 607 0.15 -6.42 40.28
N LYS A 608 -0.35 -5.43 39.53
CA LYS A 608 -1.64 -5.52 38.81
C LYS A 608 -1.64 -6.63 37.77
N SER A 609 -0.56 -6.73 36.99
CA SER A 609 -0.37 -7.81 36.00
C SER A 609 -0.42 -9.18 36.68
N CYS A 610 0.30 -9.35 37.80
CA CYS A 610 0.29 -10.60 38.55
C CYS A 610 -1.09 -10.91 39.15
N ALA A 611 -1.79 -9.93 39.70
CA ALA A 611 -3.16 -10.11 40.20
C ALA A 611 -4.11 -10.58 39.10
N ASN A 612 -3.99 -10.06 37.88
CA ASN A 612 -4.78 -10.53 36.74
C ASN A 612 -4.44 -11.97 36.37
N MET A 613 -3.15 -12.34 36.33
CA MET A 613 -2.74 -13.73 36.07
C MET A 613 -3.28 -14.70 37.13
N ILE A 614 -3.25 -14.32 38.41
CA ILE A 614 -3.84 -15.13 39.50
C ILE A 614 -5.37 -15.23 39.30
N ALA A 615 -6.03 -14.11 38.99
CA ALA A 615 -7.47 -14.08 38.77
C ALA A 615 -7.87 -14.98 37.60
N ASP A 616 -7.15 -14.95 36.49
CA ASP A 616 -7.43 -15.75 35.30
C ASP A 616 -7.20 -17.24 35.56
N SER A 617 -6.11 -17.62 36.25
CA SER A 617 -5.91 -19.02 36.68
C SER A 617 -7.01 -19.52 37.62
N LEU A 618 -7.50 -18.69 38.54
CA LEU A 618 -8.61 -19.06 39.44
C LEU A 618 -9.96 -19.14 38.69
N ARG A 619 -10.22 -18.23 37.75
CA ARG A 619 -11.42 -18.25 36.90
C ARG A 619 -11.46 -19.47 35.99
N ALA A 620 -10.32 -19.89 35.45
CA ALA A 620 -10.21 -21.14 34.70
C ALA A 620 -10.63 -22.37 35.52
N ASN A 621 -10.54 -22.29 36.86
CA ASN A 621 -11.02 -23.30 37.81
C ASN A 621 -12.42 -23.01 38.38
N ASN A 622 -13.28 -22.30 37.63
CA ASN A 622 -14.66 -21.98 37.99
C ASN A 622 -14.81 -21.21 39.32
N LYS A 623 -13.86 -20.33 39.67
CA LYS A 623 -13.95 -19.45 40.84
C LYS A 623 -14.43 -18.05 40.45
N SER A 624 -15.27 -17.45 41.29
CA SER A 624 -15.54 -16.01 41.22
C SER A 624 -14.39 -15.24 41.88
N VAL A 625 -13.80 -14.26 41.19
CA VAL A 625 -12.64 -13.50 41.67
C VAL A 625 -12.90 -12.00 41.59
N LEU A 626 -12.77 -11.31 42.74
CA LEU A 626 -12.79 -9.85 42.85
C LEU A 626 -11.39 -9.31 43.15
N ILE A 627 -11.01 -8.22 42.49
CA ILE A 627 -9.72 -7.55 42.74
C ILE A 627 -9.98 -6.24 43.48
N TYR A 628 -9.32 -6.05 44.61
CA TYR A 628 -9.39 -4.88 45.48
C TYR A 628 -8.07 -4.11 45.38
N GLU A 629 -8.09 -2.91 44.81
CA GLU A 629 -6.94 -1.99 44.82
C GLU A 629 -7.03 -1.12 46.09
N LEU A 630 -6.12 -1.35 47.04
CA LEU A 630 -6.06 -0.66 48.33
C LEU A 630 -5.00 0.45 48.29
N GLY A 631 -5.43 1.68 48.03
CA GLY A 631 -4.63 2.91 48.10
C GLY A 631 -5.05 3.78 49.29
N ASP A 632 -5.26 5.07 49.02
CA ASP A 632 -5.91 6.01 49.96
C ASP A 632 -7.41 5.69 50.07
N THR A 633 -8.04 5.32 48.95
CA THR A 633 -9.37 4.68 48.88
C THR A 633 -9.24 3.21 48.48
N CYS A 634 -10.33 2.46 48.56
CA CYS A 634 -10.39 1.10 48.03
C CYS A 634 -11.19 1.06 46.73
N THR A 635 -10.64 0.49 45.66
CA THR A 635 -11.35 0.28 44.39
C THR A 635 -11.55 -1.21 44.12
N VAL A 636 -12.80 -1.65 44.04
CA VAL A 636 -13.16 -3.02 43.67
C VAL A 636 -13.35 -3.09 42.16
N LYS A 637 -12.48 -3.82 41.47
CA LYS A 637 -12.55 -4.05 40.03
C LYS A 637 -13.67 -5.06 39.72
N SER A 638 -14.58 -4.67 38.83
CA SER A 638 -15.69 -5.51 38.35
C SER A 638 -15.75 -5.50 36.82
N SER A 639 -16.40 -6.50 36.22
CA SER A 639 -16.57 -6.62 34.77
C SER A 639 -17.51 -5.55 34.18
N SER A 640 -18.35 -4.91 35.00
CA SER A 640 -19.32 -3.92 34.56
C SER A 640 -18.91 -2.47 34.85
N ALA A 641 -18.41 -2.19 36.07
CA ALA A 641 -17.90 -0.88 36.49
C ALA A 641 -17.15 -1.01 37.82
N ASP A 642 -16.05 -0.25 37.98
CA ASP A 642 -15.29 -0.20 39.22
C ASP A 642 -16.09 0.46 40.37
N ILE A 643 -16.00 -0.10 41.59
CA ILE A 643 -16.70 0.41 42.77
C ILE A 643 -15.68 0.99 43.75
N VAL A 644 -15.78 2.27 44.08
CA VAL A 644 -14.92 2.92 45.09
C VAL A 644 -15.59 2.88 46.46
N LYS A 645 -14.86 2.41 47.48
CA LYS A 645 -15.29 2.26 48.88
C LYS A 645 -14.25 2.82 49.84
N ASP A 646 -14.65 3.03 51.09
CA ASP A 646 -13.71 3.32 52.17
C ASP A 646 -12.80 2.12 52.45
N LYS A 647 -11.54 2.41 52.79
CA LYS A 647 -10.51 1.40 53.04
C LYS A 647 -10.88 0.46 54.19
N SER A 648 -11.61 0.95 55.19
CA SER A 648 -12.12 0.13 56.31
C SER A 648 -13.10 -0.93 55.84
N ASP A 649 -13.98 -0.59 54.90
CA ASP A 649 -15.06 -1.46 54.45
C ASP A 649 -14.51 -2.61 53.62
N CYS A 650 -13.58 -2.33 52.71
CA CYS A 650 -12.86 -3.37 51.98
C CYS A 650 -12.05 -4.28 52.91
N LYS A 651 -11.43 -3.74 53.97
CA LYS A 651 -10.73 -4.57 54.96
C LYS A 651 -11.70 -5.50 55.71
N ILE A 652 -12.93 -5.07 55.97
CA ILE A 652 -13.97 -5.92 56.58
C ILE A 652 -14.42 -7.01 55.60
N GLU A 653 -14.63 -6.69 54.33
CA GLU A 653 -15.00 -7.68 53.29
C GLU A 653 -13.89 -8.73 53.06
N LEU A 654 -12.62 -8.28 53.02
CA LEU A 654 -11.44 -9.13 52.90
C LEU A 654 -11.14 -9.95 54.17
N LYS A 655 -11.70 -9.62 55.34
CA LYS A 655 -11.54 -10.44 56.56
C LYS A 655 -12.24 -11.79 56.45
N ASN A 656 -13.39 -11.84 55.77
CA ASN A 656 -14.24 -13.04 55.70
C ASN A 656 -14.14 -13.78 54.35
N THR A 657 -13.34 -13.26 53.42
CA THR A 657 -13.18 -13.84 52.09
C THR A 657 -11.79 -14.46 51.97
N THR A 658 -11.70 -15.63 51.31
CA THR A 658 -10.39 -16.18 50.95
C THR A 658 -9.69 -15.19 50.04
N SER A 659 -8.50 -14.72 50.42
CA SER A 659 -7.84 -13.64 49.69
C SER A 659 -6.34 -13.83 49.49
N PHE A 660 -5.85 -13.46 48.32
CA PHE A 660 -4.44 -13.17 48.10
C PHE A 660 -4.19 -11.71 48.45
N VAL A 661 -3.16 -11.43 49.23
CA VAL A 661 -2.74 -10.07 49.60
C VAL A 661 -1.37 -9.85 49.01
N LEU A 662 -1.29 -8.97 48.00
CA LEU A 662 -0.05 -8.59 47.33
C LEU A 662 0.35 -7.21 47.83
N ALA A 663 1.50 -7.11 48.49
CA ALA A 663 2.02 -5.84 49.01
C ALA A 663 3.50 -5.66 48.67
N TYR A 664 3.89 -4.46 48.26
CA TYR A 664 5.28 -4.19 47.92
C TYR A 664 6.21 -4.32 49.14
N SER A 665 7.34 -5.01 48.94
CA SER A 665 8.48 -5.00 49.87
C SER A 665 9.78 -4.94 49.09
N ALA A 666 10.70 -4.05 49.51
CA ALA A 666 12.02 -3.93 48.89
C ALA A 666 12.89 -5.19 49.09
N VAL A 667 12.60 -5.98 50.13
CA VAL A 667 13.20 -7.28 50.36
C VAL A 667 12.10 -8.33 50.23
N PRO A 668 12.17 -9.25 49.27
CA PRO A 668 11.17 -10.31 49.12
C PRO A 668 11.00 -11.08 50.44
N GLU A 669 9.78 -11.11 50.96
CA GLU A 669 9.48 -11.86 52.18
C GLU A 669 8.97 -13.25 51.82
N LYS A 670 9.10 -14.19 52.75
CA LYS A 670 8.57 -15.54 52.56
C LYS A 670 7.04 -15.46 52.46
N PRO A 671 6.41 -16.18 51.52
CA PRO A 671 4.96 -16.27 51.47
C PRO A 671 4.41 -16.74 52.81
N ALA A 672 3.49 -15.98 53.40
CA ALA A 672 2.81 -16.34 54.63
C ALA A 672 1.39 -16.79 54.31
N LEU A 673 1.09 -18.06 54.60
CA LEU A 673 -0.19 -18.67 54.28
C LEU A 673 -0.93 -19.01 55.57
N SER A 674 -2.24 -18.78 55.58
CA SER A 674 -3.13 -19.10 56.69
C SER A 674 -4.39 -19.78 56.18
N THR A 675 -4.91 -20.76 56.92
CA THR A 675 -6.12 -21.53 56.57
C THR A 675 -7.04 -21.81 57.76
N ILE A 676 -6.63 -21.54 59.01
CA ILE A 676 -7.38 -21.96 60.21
C ILE A 676 -8.30 -20.86 60.71
N TYR A 677 -7.75 -19.66 60.95
CA TYR A 677 -8.51 -18.53 61.52
C TYR A 677 -8.90 -17.50 60.46
N ASP A 678 -8.15 -17.45 59.37
CA ASP A 678 -8.46 -16.77 58.12
C ASP A 678 -7.84 -17.59 56.97
N THR A 679 -8.37 -17.44 55.75
CA THR A 679 -7.77 -18.05 54.56
C THR A 679 -7.10 -16.97 53.74
N LYS A 680 -5.82 -16.72 54.00
CA LYS A 680 -5.06 -15.65 53.33
C LYS A 680 -3.70 -16.12 52.87
N ALA A 681 -3.30 -15.65 51.69
CA ALA A 681 -1.94 -15.75 51.19
C ALA A 681 -1.33 -14.36 51.10
N PHE A 682 -0.41 -14.05 52.02
CA PHE A 682 0.35 -12.81 52.02
C PHE A 682 1.61 -12.99 51.20
N LEU A 683 1.73 -12.21 50.13
CA LEU A 683 2.80 -12.27 49.15
C LEU A 683 3.44 -10.90 49.10
N HIS A 684 4.61 -10.75 49.74
CA HIS A 684 5.33 -9.49 49.74
C HIS A 684 6.60 -9.60 48.89
N GLY A 685 6.76 -8.68 47.94
CA GLY A 685 7.87 -8.74 46.99
C GLY A 685 8.14 -7.42 46.30
N ASP A 686 9.23 -7.39 45.56
CA ASP A 686 9.61 -6.24 44.74
C ASP A 686 8.99 -6.34 43.33
N SER A 687 9.33 -5.40 42.46
CA SER A 687 8.84 -5.36 41.08
C SER A 687 9.21 -6.64 40.29
N ALA A 688 10.39 -7.20 40.52
CA ALA A 688 10.87 -8.39 39.83
C ALA A 688 10.09 -9.64 40.24
N TYR A 689 9.78 -9.77 41.54
CA TYR A 689 8.93 -10.83 42.07
C TYR A 689 7.54 -10.85 41.43
N TYR A 690 6.88 -9.69 41.30
CA TYR A 690 5.56 -9.63 40.69
C TYR A 690 5.59 -9.78 39.17
N LYS A 691 6.69 -9.38 38.51
CA LYS A 691 6.87 -9.60 37.07
C LYS A 691 6.92 -11.09 36.71
N SER A 692 7.49 -11.94 37.56
CA SER A 692 7.54 -13.39 37.32
C SER A 692 6.24 -14.11 37.70
N CYS A 693 5.44 -13.53 38.61
CA CYS A 693 4.14 -14.01 39.07
C CYS A 693 4.00 -15.53 39.24
N THR A 694 5.00 -16.16 39.86
CA THR A 694 5.10 -17.62 39.95
C THR A 694 3.89 -18.29 40.60
N ILE A 695 3.22 -17.62 41.54
CA ILE A 695 2.04 -18.20 42.21
C ILE A 695 0.87 -18.50 41.25
N SER A 696 0.77 -17.77 40.13
CA SER A 696 -0.30 -17.99 39.14
C SER A 696 -0.23 -19.37 38.46
N THR A 697 0.96 -20.00 38.43
CA THR A 697 1.18 -21.29 37.78
C THR A 697 0.75 -22.47 38.64
N LEU A 698 0.52 -22.27 39.94
CA LEU A 698 0.13 -23.33 40.88
C LEU A 698 -1.35 -23.73 40.78
N PHE A 699 -2.14 -22.95 40.04
CA PHE A 699 -3.56 -23.16 39.84
C PHE A 699 -3.89 -23.55 38.39
N LYS A 700 -2.88 -23.86 37.56
CA LYS A 700 -3.10 -24.28 36.16
C LYS A 700 -3.22 -25.78 36.02
#